data_AF-A0A8T5LPK4-F1
#
_entry.id   AF-A0A8T5LPK4-F1
#
_cell.length_a   1.000
_cell.length_b   1.000
_cell.length_c   1.000
_cell.angle_alpha   90.00
_cell.angle_beta   90.00
_cell.angle_gamma   90.00
#
_symmetry.space_group_name_H-M   'P 1'
#
loop_
_entity.id
_entity.type
_entity.pdbx_description
1 polymer ?
#
loop_
_entity_poly.entity_id
_entity_poly.type
_entity_poly.pdbx_seq_one_letter_code
_entity_poly.pdbx_strand_id
1 'polypeptide(L)'
;MPDDETKQKFLSKLDSALQRDLTKDAKAATQTIAKKATQYAPNLVKGAGAIAGVAGSGIKSLGLGAQALGGAAIGAGFKAGSVLMDTAMAAFPAMMLLLSAVFLYVTDWYMTGFNGISLVTTAPTVWGIGFWLPGFNWQAFLLDKAILSIIVIISIFSVRLRAGINNGPIILSYAALVYLIFFIFLLGGFNTGLFHIVFAVIYYAILIKPRSDTVTRANWVLFALIFFDFFGYGMVNQFLGGNFIIGQRLIFPIWFYTVLYYTWDSQKNWLTYTVLIAVILINIYALSLAAQVQMVPAEVRNITPEEKQVAIDYFVTAWQSFISRIKMLPEQMQKTYEQGLEDASGGYYGGQEEAATEEPLGIYLEKIQPASTKFYEQEPVIVWGNLRAKTYSDTPHKISLSCNTTGATTPDKMGNMNPPGSTVYTLEEVAFECRYEKGTIKPGTHTVNIMAEFDFQTEAYLKTYFMDIERMRALRQNNVDVLDNYGITDKTPTAQFTRGPVAIGIGTNDQLPIGLGKDTPAQPRLGITLQNQWNGKIKDINELYVMVPIGMSLEQIEIERLTDQGETKTETAYCNGWFEKVPSPEPEFNMFKLTKEGIRKFELPIQTYKSIRCLLEIESDDVDIVLGNTPISTKYYKVITKYDYEFTQTVSVTVEKTETKTSLIGCDVVCSNDLGCLCPTNCVKTSTENGKTCDGLKPGESLADTVKFDEAKVTYMGSQYTKDQAIDVGANSQIDLTISDIKSDEISGTYKFYLDETVISAPNPIWTRSDVGVWIMSLYSFTVPNMPGTHVLRMDLIDRNGNVVSSKIKLATLDI
;
A
#
# COMPACT_ATOMS: atom_id res chain seq x y z
N MET A 1 3.82 56.94 -27.70
CA MET A 1 2.70 56.25 -27.03
C MET A 1 1.54 56.25 -28.01
N PRO A 2 0.84 55.11 -28.23
CA PRO A 2 -0.33 55.11 -29.11
C PRO A 2 -1.43 55.98 -28.48
N ASP A 3 -2.18 56.70 -29.32
CA ASP A 3 -3.33 57.48 -28.89
C ASP A 3 -4.44 56.58 -28.30
N ASP A 4 -5.31 57.18 -27.48
CA ASP A 4 -6.38 56.46 -26.77
C ASP A 4 -7.34 55.75 -27.74
N GLU A 5 -7.47 56.24 -28.97
CA GLU A 5 -8.28 55.59 -30.01
C GLU A 5 -7.66 54.26 -30.45
N THR A 6 -6.35 54.23 -30.68
CA THR A 6 -5.62 53.01 -31.05
C THR A 6 -5.65 51.98 -29.92
N LYS A 7 -5.58 52.42 -28.65
CA LYS A 7 -5.70 51.55 -27.47
C LYS A 7 -7.10 50.96 -27.34
N GLN A 8 -8.15 51.76 -27.52
CA GLN A 8 -9.55 51.31 -27.53
C GLN A 8 -9.83 50.29 -28.64
N LYS A 9 -9.30 50.53 -29.85
CA LYS A 9 -9.45 49.64 -31.01
C LYS A 9 -8.71 48.30 -30.84
N PHE A 10 -7.59 48.31 -30.13
CA PHE A 10 -6.87 47.10 -29.76
C PHE A 10 -7.61 46.29 -28.69
N LEU A 11 -8.12 46.95 -27.65
CA LEU A 11 -8.87 46.29 -26.57
C LEU A 11 -10.18 45.68 -27.08
N SER A 12 -10.92 46.34 -27.98
CA SER A 12 -12.14 45.74 -28.55
C SER A 12 -11.87 44.54 -29.47
N LYS A 13 -10.75 44.56 -30.20
CA LYS A 13 -10.30 43.40 -30.99
C LYS A 13 -9.87 42.23 -30.12
N LEU A 14 -9.22 42.51 -28.97
CA LEU A 14 -8.81 41.49 -28.01
C LEU A 14 -10.03 40.84 -27.36
N ASP A 15 -11.02 41.63 -26.94
CA ASP A 15 -12.27 41.14 -26.35
C ASP A 15 -13.08 40.28 -27.35
N SER A 16 -13.15 40.75 -28.60
CA SER A 16 -13.79 39.99 -29.69
C SER A 16 -13.05 38.70 -30.06
N ALA A 17 -11.73 38.63 -29.86
CA ALA A 17 -10.96 37.41 -30.06
C ALA A 17 -11.19 36.43 -28.89
N LEU A 18 -11.18 36.93 -27.66
CA LEU A 18 -11.40 36.14 -26.45
C LEU A 18 -12.80 35.51 -26.43
N GLN A 19 -13.84 36.27 -26.81
CA GLN A 19 -15.19 35.73 -26.91
C GLN A 19 -15.33 34.65 -27.99
N ARG A 20 -14.61 34.76 -29.11
CA ARG A 20 -14.65 33.75 -30.17
C ARG A 20 -14.02 32.43 -29.75
N ASP A 21 -12.90 32.47 -29.03
CA ASP A 21 -12.26 31.25 -28.53
C ASP A 21 -13.05 30.60 -27.40
N LEU A 22 -13.58 31.39 -26.46
CA LEU A 22 -14.49 30.89 -25.40
C LEU A 22 -15.75 30.22 -25.97
N THR A 23 -16.33 30.78 -27.04
CA THR A 23 -17.51 30.20 -27.69
C THR A 23 -17.17 28.91 -28.44
N LYS A 24 -15.96 28.83 -29.03
CA LYS A 24 -15.47 27.64 -29.74
C LYS A 24 -15.22 26.48 -28.77
N ASP A 25 -14.61 26.76 -27.61
CA ASP A 25 -14.32 25.77 -26.59
C ASP A 25 -15.59 25.30 -25.87
N ALA A 26 -16.54 26.22 -25.59
CA ALA A 26 -17.85 25.87 -25.06
C ALA A 26 -18.64 24.95 -26.02
N LYS A 27 -18.56 25.20 -27.33
CA LYS A 27 -19.22 24.36 -28.35
C LYS A 27 -18.57 22.99 -28.47
N ALA A 28 -17.23 22.90 -28.37
CA ALA A 28 -16.49 21.64 -28.34
C ALA A 28 -16.78 20.81 -27.08
N ALA A 29 -16.88 21.46 -25.92
CA ALA A 29 -17.28 20.82 -24.67
C ALA A 29 -18.72 20.29 -24.73
N THR A 30 -19.66 21.09 -25.27
CA THR A 30 -21.07 20.68 -25.43
C THR A 30 -21.22 19.49 -26.39
N GLN A 31 -20.46 19.46 -27.48
CA GLN A 31 -20.44 18.33 -28.43
C GLN A 31 -19.83 17.07 -27.79
N THR A 32 -18.80 17.22 -26.96
CA THR A 32 -18.18 16.10 -26.22
C THR A 32 -19.13 15.53 -25.17
N ILE A 33 -19.86 16.39 -24.46
CA ILE A 33 -20.90 15.99 -23.48
C ILE A 33 -22.05 15.28 -24.19
N ALA A 34 -22.54 15.80 -25.32
CA ALA A 34 -23.59 15.15 -26.11
C ALA A 34 -23.15 13.76 -26.64
N LYS A 35 -21.91 13.64 -27.12
CA LYS A 35 -21.35 12.37 -27.60
C LYS A 35 -21.25 11.33 -26.47
N LYS A 36 -20.78 11.74 -25.29
CA LYS A 36 -20.73 10.87 -24.10
C LYS A 36 -22.14 10.50 -23.61
N ALA A 37 -23.09 11.45 -23.56
CA ALA A 37 -24.47 11.17 -23.17
C ALA A 37 -25.14 10.13 -24.09
N THR A 38 -24.87 10.20 -25.39
CA THR A 38 -25.39 9.23 -26.38
C THR A 38 -24.75 7.85 -26.22
N GLN A 39 -23.47 7.79 -25.82
CA GLN A 39 -22.73 6.55 -25.56
C GLN A 39 -23.21 5.83 -24.29
N TYR A 40 -23.65 6.57 -23.26
CA TYR A 40 -24.09 6.00 -21.98
C TYR A 40 -25.61 5.75 -21.88
N ALA A 41 -26.42 6.35 -22.76
CA ALA A 41 -27.87 6.15 -22.81
C ALA A 41 -28.32 4.66 -22.90
N PRO A 42 -27.67 3.76 -23.67
CA PRO A 42 -28.04 2.35 -23.73
C PRO A 42 -27.82 1.59 -22.41
N ASN A 43 -26.83 2.02 -21.62
CA ASN A 43 -26.51 1.40 -20.33
C ASN A 43 -27.45 1.90 -19.22
N LEU A 44 -27.96 3.13 -19.33
CA LEU A 44 -28.98 3.68 -18.43
C LEU A 44 -30.33 2.95 -18.61
N VAL A 45 -30.71 2.62 -19.86
CA VAL A 45 -31.93 1.87 -20.17
C VAL A 45 -31.83 0.41 -19.72
N LYS A 46 -30.64 -0.21 -19.82
CA LYS A 46 -30.39 -1.56 -19.28
C LYS A 46 -30.40 -1.60 -17.75
N GLY A 47 -29.89 -0.56 -17.08
CA GLY A 47 -29.96 -0.42 -15.62
C GLY A 47 -31.38 -0.21 -15.10
N ALA A 48 -32.21 0.57 -15.79
CA ALA A 48 -33.62 0.76 -15.45
C ALA A 48 -34.46 -0.52 -15.67
N GLY A 49 -34.14 -1.33 -16.70
CA GLY A 49 -34.77 -2.62 -16.94
C GLY A 49 -34.44 -3.68 -15.88
N ALA A 50 -33.23 -3.66 -15.31
CA ALA A 50 -32.83 -4.57 -14.24
C ALA A 50 -33.55 -4.26 -12.91
N ILE A 51 -33.82 -2.98 -12.62
CA ILE A 51 -34.53 -2.56 -11.40
C ILE A 51 -36.04 -2.86 -11.51
N ALA A 52 -36.63 -2.76 -12.70
CA ALA A 52 -38.02 -3.15 -12.93
C ALA A 52 -38.23 -4.69 -12.94
N GLY A 53 -37.22 -5.46 -13.37
CA GLY A 53 -37.27 -6.92 -13.38
C GLY A 53 -37.23 -7.56 -11.99
N VAL A 54 -36.50 -6.97 -11.04
CA VAL A 54 -36.39 -7.51 -9.67
C VAL A 54 -37.65 -7.25 -8.83
N ALA A 55 -38.45 -6.23 -9.16
CA ALA A 55 -39.72 -5.96 -8.49
C ALA A 55 -40.90 -6.84 -8.98
N GLY A 56 -40.78 -7.52 -10.13
CA GLY A 56 -41.88 -8.21 -10.79
C GLY A 56 -41.94 -9.74 -10.60
N SER A 57 -40.83 -10.42 -10.30
CA SER A 57 -40.76 -11.89 -10.35
C SER A 57 -40.44 -12.61 -9.02
N GLY A 58 -40.38 -11.89 -7.89
CA GLY A 58 -39.93 -12.44 -6.61
C GLY A 58 -40.95 -13.24 -5.78
N ILE A 59 -42.21 -13.44 -6.23
CA ILE A 59 -43.29 -13.97 -5.35
C ILE A 59 -43.79 -15.38 -5.73
N LYS A 60 -43.30 -16.04 -6.80
CA LYS A 60 -43.90 -17.34 -7.22
C LYS A 60 -43.00 -18.56 -7.42
N SER A 61 -41.70 -18.49 -7.17
CA SER A 61 -40.87 -19.70 -7.23
C SER A 61 -39.76 -19.66 -6.21
N LEU A 62 -39.98 -20.28 -5.05
CA LEU A 62 -38.97 -20.92 -4.19
C LEU A 62 -39.70 -21.60 -3.01
N GLY A 63 -40.57 -22.53 -3.36
CA GLY A 63 -40.89 -23.67 -2.50
C GLY A 63 -40.13 -24.87 -3.05
N LEU A 64 -39.35 -25.52 -2.18
CA LEU A 64 -38.64 -26.80 -2.34
C LEU A 64 -37.19 -26.76 -2.88
N GLY A 65 -36.24 -27.07 -1.99
CA GLY A 65 -35.08 -27.94 -2.31
C GLY A 65 -33.65 -27.37 -2.16
N ALA A 66 -32.87 -27.96 -1.22
CA ALA A 66 -31.41 -27.91 -1.00
C ALA A 66 -30.85 -26.64 -0.33
N GLN A 67 -30.42 -26.59 0.95
CA GLN A 67 -29.42 -27.35 1.72
C GLN A 67 -28.00 -27.41 1.10
N ALA A 68 -27.06 -26.95 1.93
CA ALA A 68 -25.59 -26.96 1.84
C ALA A 68 -24.90 -25.72 1.23
N LEU A 69 -24.16 -25.02 2.13
CA LEU A 69 -23.12 -23.99 1.94
C LEU A 69 -23.59 -22.55 1.67
N GLY A 70 -23.41 -21.67 2.67
CA GLY A 70 -23.46 -20.20 2.49
C GLY A 70 -24.40 -19.38 3.40
N GLY A 71 -24.60 -19.77 4.67
CA GLY A 71 -25.62 -19.16 5.55
C GLY A 71 -25.27 -17.81 6.22
N ALA A 72 -24.03 -17.33 6.19
CA ALA A 72 -23.65 -16.14 6.98
C ALA A 72 -23.64 -14.82 6.18
N ALA A 73 -23.24 -14.84 4.90
CA ALA A 73 -23.10 -13.61 4.11
C ALA A 73 -24.44 -13.12 3.50
N ILE A 74 -25.34 -14.03 3.15
CA ILE A 74 -26.62 -13.68 2.50
C ILE A 74 -27.66 -13.21 3.55
N GLY A 75 -27.58 -13.71 4.79
CA GLY A 75 -28.45 -13.29 5.89
C GLY A 75 -28.20 -11.85 6.36
N ALA A 76 -26.95 -11.39 6.31
CA ALA A 76 -26.60 -10.01 6.67
C ALA A 76 -27.09 -9.00 5.61
N GLY A 77 -26.98 -9.35 4.33
CA GLY A 77 -27.52 -8.52 3.23
C GLY A 77 -29.05 -8.42 3.23
N PHE A 78 -29.75 -9.51 3.54
CA PHE A 78 -31.21 -9.49 3.67
C PHE A 78 -31.71 -8.74 4.91
N LYS A 79 -31.01 -8.82 6.05
CA LYS A 79 -31.32 -8.00 7.23
C LYS A 79 -31.01 -6.51 7.02
N ALA A 80 -29.89 -6.18 6.37
CA ALA A 80 -29.57 -4.79 6.04
C ALA A 80 -30.59 -4.21 5.03
N GLY A 81 -31.00 -5.01 4.04
CA GLY A 81 -32.03 -4.64 3.07
C GLY A 81 -33.41 -4.48 3.69
N SER A 82 -33.86 -5.40 4.56
CA SER A 82 -35.15 -5.29 5.24
C SER A 82 -35.17 -4.12 6.22
N VAL A 83 -34.07 -3.89 6.96
CA VAL A 83 -33.95 -2.71 7.84
C VAL A 83 -33.96 -1.42 7.02
N LEU A 84 -33.24 -1.33 5.90
CA LEU A 84 -33.30 -0.17 5.01
C LEU A 84 -34.69 0.07 4.43
N MET A 85 -35.40 -1.00 4.06
CA MET A 85 -36.72 -0.93 3.44
C MET A 85 -37.82 -0.60 4.47
N ASP A 86 -37.73 -1.14 5.69
CA ASP A 86 -38.60 -0.78 6.81
C ASP A 86 -38.34 0.66 7.28
N THR A 87 -37.08 1.11 7.28
CA THR A 87 -36.71 2.50 7.59
C THR A 87 -37.21 3.45 6.49
N ALA A 88 -37.12 3.05 5.21
CA ALA A 88 -37.63 3.83 4.09
C ALA A 88 -39.17 3.92 4.08
N MET A 89 -39.87 2.82 4.39
CA MET A 89 -41.32 2.79 4.50
C MET A 89 -41.83 3.58 5.71
N ALA A 90 -41.09 3.57 6.83
CA ALA A 90 -41.38 4.39 8.00
C ALA A 90 -41.11 5.89 7.76
N ALA A 91 -40.19 6.24 6.85
CA ALA A 91 -39.89 7.62 6.47
C ALA A 91 -40.81 8.16 5.35
N PHE A 92 -41.50 7.28 4.61
CA PHE A 92 -42.30 7.66 3.44
C PHE A 92 -43.42 8.69 3.73
N PRO A 93 -44.20 8.59 4.83
CA PRO A 93 -45.22 9.61 5.14
C PRO A 93 -44.62 10.97 5.46
N ALA A 94 -43.49 11.01 6.18
CA ALA A 94 -42.79 12.26 6.49
C ALA A 94 -42.20 12.89 5.22
N MET A 95 -41.63 12.07 4.33
CA MET A 95 -41.10 12.53 3.05
C MET A 95 -42.20 13.05 2.11
N MET A 96 -43.35 12.38 2.01
CA MET A 96 -44.48 12.86 1.21
C MET A 96 -45.06 14.16 1.77
N LEU A 97 -45.09 14.33 3.10
CA LEU A 97 -45.50 15.58 3.72
C LEU A 97 -44.48 16.70 3.48
N LEU A 98 -43.19 16.41 3.54
CA LEU A 98 -42.12 17.34 3.19
C LEU A 98 -42.24 17.81 1.74
N LEU A 99 -42.43 16.85 0.81
CA LEU A 99 -42.64 17.12 -0.60
C LEU A 99 -43.94 17.92 -0.84
N SER A 100 -45.00 17.68 -0.08
CA SER A 100 -46.24 18.46 -0.18
C SER A 100 -46.08 19.90 0.34
N ALA A 101 -45.26 20.12 1.38
CA ALA A 101 -44.95 21.45 1.88
C ALA A 101 -44.04 22.22 0.90
N VAL A 102 -43.09 21.53 0.27
CA VAL A 102 -42.28 22.08 -0.84
C VAL A 102 -43.16 22.38 -2.06
N PHE A 103 -44.11 21.50 -2.38
CA PHE A 103 -45.05 21.73 -3.48
C PHE A 103 -45.93 22.95 -3.20
N LEU A 104 -46.52 23.07 -2.00
CA LEU A 104 -47.28 24.25 -1.59
C LEU A 104 -46.44 25.51 -1.74
N TYR A 105 -45.20 25.49 -1.23
CA TYR A 105 -44.23 26.58 -1.36
C TYR A 105 -43.96 26.98 -2.82
N VAL A 106 -43.73 26.00 -3.71
CA VAL A 106 -43.47 26.24 -5.13
C VAL A 106 -44.74 26.75 -5.84
N THR A 107 -45.91 26.17 -5.57
CA THR A 107 -47.18 26.66 -6.13
C THR A 107 -47.48 28.08 -5.68
N ASP A 108 -47.10 28.42 -4.46
CA ASP A 108 -47.24 29.76 -3.91
C ASP A 108 -46.34 30.79 -4.60
N TRP A 109 -45.11 30.38 -4.92
CA TRP A 109 -44.16 31.18 -5.68
C TRP A 109 -44.62 31.40 -7.13
N TYR A 110 -45.06 30.34 -7.80
CA TYR A 110 -45.27 30.35 -9.26
C TYR A 110 -46.70 30.67 -9.68
N MET A 111 -47.70 30.22 -8.93
CA MET A 111 -49.10 30.29 -9.33
C MET A 111 -49.90 31.38 -8.62
N THR A 112 -49.78 31.49 -7.29
CA THR A 112 -50.67 32.36 -6.52
C THR A 112 -50.07 33.74 -6.27
N GLY A 113 -48.75 33.85 -6.09
CA GLY A 113 -48.08 35.11 -5.74
C GLY A 113 -48.62 35.76 -4.46
N PHE A 114 -49.39 34.99 -3.67
CA PHE A 114 -50.03 35.43 -2.45
C PHE A 114 -48.94 35.80 -1.43
N ASN A 115 -49.17 36.74 -0.52
CA ASN A 115 -48.20 37.10 0.54
C ASN A 115 -48.93 37.42 1.84
N GLY A 116 -50.03 36.70 2.06
CA GLY A 116 -51.00 37.02 3.10
C GLY A 116 -51.98 38.11 2.66
N ILE A 117 -53.04 38.25 3.45
CA ILE A 117 -54.06 39.28 3.34
C ILE A 117 -53.51 40.53 4.05
N SER A 118 -53.30 41.60 3.28
CA SER A 118 -52.86 42.88 3.86
C SER A 118 -53.97 43.46 4.72
N LEU A 119 -53.74 43.52 6.03
CA LEU A 119 -54.68 44.12 6.97
C LEU A 119 -54.92 45.60 6.66
N VAL A 120 -54.01 46.34 6.06
CA VAL A 120 -54.27 47.76 5.71
C VAL A 120 -55.24 47.90 4.55
N THR A 121 -55.15 47.00 3.56
CA THR A 121 -56.11 47.01 2.44
C THR A 121 -57.48 46.45 2.83
N THR A 122 -57.52 45.55 3.82
CA THR A 122 -58.75 44.86 4.23
C THR A 122 -59.41 45.44 5.49
N ALA A 123 -58.67 46.05 6.41
CA ALA A 123 -59.23 46.68 7.60
C ALA A 123 -60.24 47.80 7.29
N PRO A 124 -60.08 48.66 6.26
CA PRO A 124 -61.11 49.63 5.90
C PRO A 124 -62.43 48.96 5.48
N THR A 125 -62.33 47.81 4.80
CA THR A 125 -63.45 46.99 4.31
C THR A 125 -64.14 46.19 5.43
N VAL A 126 -63.41 45.87 6.50
CA VAL A 126 -63.88 44.99 7.59
C VAL A 126 -64.24 45.77 8.87
N TRP A 127 -63.41 46.74 9.25
CA TRP A 127 -63.47 47.47 10.52
C TRP A 127 -64.10 48.87 10.39
N GLY A 128 -64.52 49.28 9.19
CA GLY A 128 -65.46 50.39 9.07
C GLY A 128 -64.85 51.79 9.09
N ILE A 129 -63.78 52.02 8.32
CA ILE A 129 -63.51 53.38 7.81
C ILE A 129 -64.36 53.65 6.56
N GLY A 130 -64.77 52.59 5.83
CA GLY A 130 -65.79 52.65 4.78
C GLY A 130 -67.24 52.66 5.27
N PHE A 131 -67.48 52.53 6.59
CA PHE A 131 -68.83 52.53 7.21
C PHE A 131 -69.61 53.84 6.94
N TRP A 132 -68.89 54.91 6.60
CA TRP A 132 -69.41 56.25 6.33
C TRP A 132 -69.21 56.71 4.87
N LEU A 133 -68.67 55.87 3.97
CA LEU A 133 -68.44 56.26 2.58
C LEU A 133 -69.71 56.07 1.73
N PRO A 134 -70.15 57.10 0.97
CA PRO A 134 -71.27 56.97 0.05
C PRO A 134 -70.96 55.94 -1.05
N GLY A 135 -71.80 54.90 -1.19
CA GLY A 135 -71.63 53.84 -2.21
C GLY A 135 -71.50 52.41 -1.65
N PHE A 136 -71.44 52.23 -0.33
CA PHE A 136 -71.39 50.89 0.27
C PHE A 136 -72.77 50.18 0.21
N ASN A 137 -72.83 49.03 -0.46
CA ASN A 137 -74.07 48.24 -0.61
C ASN A 137 -74.37 47.41 0.65
N TRP A 138 -75.09 48.03 1.60
CA TRP A 138 -75.50 47.44 2.87
C TRP A 138 -76.29 46.14 2.74
N GLN A 139 -77.11 46.01 1.70
CA GLN A 139 -77.93 44.81 1.50
C GLN A 139 -77.08 43.60 1.12
N ALA A 140 -76.11 43.77 0.20
CA ALA A 140 -75.20 42.70 -0.17
C ALA A 140 -74.32 42.28 1.03
N PHE A 141 -73.79 43.25 1.77
CA PHE A 141 -72.98 42.97 2.95
C PHE A 141 -73.75 42.21 4.02
N LEU A 142 -74.96 42.68 4.39
CA LEU A 142 -75.78 42.04 5.42
C LEU A 142 -76.30 40.66 4.98
N LEU A 143 -76.68 40.49 3.71
CA LEU A 143 -77.15 39.21 3.19
C LEU A 143 -76.02 38.17 3.17
N ASP A 144 -74.83 38.55 2.71
CA ASP A 144 -73.65 37.69 2.76
C ASP A 144 -73.29 37.33 4.21
N LYS A 145 -73.26 38.31 5.13
CA LYS A 145 -72.99 38.03 6.55
C LYS A 145 -74.05 37.12 7.17
N ALA A 146 -75.33 37.31 6.84
CA ALA A 146 -76.43 36.53 7.42
C ALA A 146 -76.38 35.05 6.99
N ILE A 147 -76.20 34.76 5.69
CA ILE A 147 -76.07 33.39 5.19
C ILE A 147 -74.88 32.70 5.87
N LEU A 148 -73.79 33.44 6.06
CA LEU A 148 -72.55 32.89 6.59
C LEU A 148 -72.60 32.70 8.12
N SER A 149 -73.25 33.60 8.85
CA SER A 149 -73.57 33.39 10.27
C SER A 149 -74.46 32.15 10.48
N ILE A 150 -75.42 31.91 9.58
CA ILE A 150 -76.26 30.70 9.62
C ILE A 150 -75.41 29.44 9.40
N ILE A 151 -74.48 29.42 8.45
CA ILE A 151 -73.57 28.27 8.23
C ILE A 151 -72.69 28.01 9.45
N VAL A 152 -72.13 29.05 10.07
CA VAL A 152 -71.35 28.92 11.31
C VAL A 152 -72.21 28.36 12.43
N ILE A 153 -73.42 28.88 12.63
CA ILE A 153 -74.36 28.41 13.66
C ILE A 153 -74.75 26.94 13.42
N ILE A 154 -75.08 26.56 12.18
CA ILE A 154 -75.39 25.16 11.81
C ILE A 154 -74.17 24.26 12.05
N SER A 155 -72.96 24.71 11.71
CA SER A 155 -71.73 23.95 11.92
C SER A 155 -71.46 23.73 13.41
N ILE A 156 -71.58 24.78 14.23
CA ILE A 156 -71.45 24.72 15.69
C ILE A 156 -72.52 23.80 16.29
N PHE A 157 -73.77 23.92 15.83
CA PHE A 157 -74.88 23.10 16.29
C PHE A 157 -74.68 21.63 15.92
N SER A 158 -74.20 21.33 14.72
CA SER A 158 -73.90 19.97 14.27
C SER A 158 -72.79 19.31 15.10
N VAL A 159 -71.76 20.06 15.49
CA VAL A 159 -70.70 19.57 16.39
C VAL A 159 -71.22 19.41 17.80
N ARG A 160 -72.05 20.35 18.30
CA ARG A 160 -72.69 20.22 19.62
C ARG A 160 -73.57 18.98 19.72
N LEU A 161 -74.30 18.64 18.65
CA LEU A 161 -75.12 17.41 18.59
C LEU A 161 -74.26 16.13 18.60
N ARG A 162 -73.08 16.14 17.95
CA ARG A 162 -72.21 14.97 17.87
C ARG A 162 -71.29 14.80 19.07
N ALA A 163 -70.79 15.89 19.65
CA ALA A 163 -69.82 15.89 20.74
C ALA A 163 -70.47 15.89 22.13
N GLY A 164 -71.76 16.18 22.24
CA GLY A 164 -72.45 16.32 23.52
C GLY A 164 -72.22 17.70 24.19
N ILE A 165 -73.16 18.10 25.06
CA ILE A 165 -73.23 19.46 25.63
C ILE A 165 -72.03 19.80 26.53
N ASN A 166 -71.37 18.78 27.10
CA ASN A 166 -70.30 18.98 28.09
C ASN A 166 -68.91 19.22 27.46
N ASN A 167 -68.77 19.14 26.14
CA ASN A 167 -67.48 19.28 25.45
C ASN A 167 -67.23 20.71 24.93
N GLY A 168 -67.44 21.70 25.79
CA GLY A 168 -67.26 23.13 25.49
C GLY A 168 -65.96 23.49 24.75
N PRO A 169 -64.78 22.96 25.16
CA PRO A 169 -63.51 23.26 24.49
C PRO A 169 -63.43 22.78 23.03
N ILE A 170 -64.01 21.61 22.72
CA ILE A 170 -64.04 21.08 21.35
C ILE A 170 -64.95 21.95 20.48
N ILE A 171 -66.12 22.32 21.00
CA ILE A 171 -67.08 23.19 20.30
C ILE A 171 -66.44 24.56 20.03
N LEU A 172 -65.77 25.15 21.02
CA LEU A 172 -65.13 26.46 20.88
C LEU A 172 -63.98 26.45 19.87
N SER A 173 -63.08 25.47 19.94
CA SER A 173 -61.95 25.36 19.00
C SER A 173 -62.41 25.13 17.56
N TYR A 174 -63.45 24.31 17.37
CA TYR A 174 -64.05 24.09 16.05
C TYR A 174 -64.76 25.35 15.53
N ALA A 175 -65.54 26.04 16.38
CA ALA A 175 -66.19 27.30 16.03
C ALA A 175 -65.19 28.35 15.58
N ALA A 176 -64.08 28.50 16.31
CA ALA A 176 -63.00 29.42 15.97
C ALA A 176 -62.37 29.11 14.60
N LEU A 177 -62.11 27.83 14.32
CA LEU A 177 -61.56 27.39 13.04
C LEU A 177 -62.53 27.66 11.86
N VAL A 178 -63.80 27.32 12.01
CA VAL A 178 -64.81 27.58 10.96
C VAL A 178 -64.94 29.08 10.72
N TYR A 179 -64.94 29.88 11.78
CA TYR A 179 -64.99 31.34 11.68
C TYR A 179 -63.75 31.91 10.97
N LEU A 180 -62.55 31.39 11.25
CA LEU A 180 -61.32 31.81 10.59
C LEU A 180 -61.31 31.48 9.10
N ILE A 181 -61.65 30.24 8.73
CA ILE A 181 -61.75 29.81 7.32
C ILE A 181 -62.76 30.67 6.57
N PHE A 182 -63.88 30.96 7.22
CA PHE A 182 -64.87 31.87 6.68
C PHE A 182 -64.28 33.28 6.45
N PHE A 183 -63.62 33.84 7.45
CA PHE A 183 -63.01 35.16 7.37
C PHE A 183 -61.95 35.22 6.25
N ILE A 184 -61.22 34.14 6.01
CA ILE A 184 -60.27 34.01 4.90
C ILE A 184 -60.97 34.11 3.55
N PHE A 185 -62.03 33.34 3.33
CA PHE A 185 -62.74 33.39 2.05
C PHE A 185 -63.39 34.74 1.79
N LEU A 186 -63.88 35.36 2.85
CA LEU A 186 -64.46 36.69 2.80
C LEU A 186 -63.44 37.76 2.37
N LEU A 187 -62.20 37.66 2.83
CA LEU A 187 -61.19 38.71 2.62
C LEU A 187 -60.22 38.43 1.47
N GLY A 188 -59.81 37.19 1.30
CA GLY A 188 -58.87 36.76 0.27
C GLY A 188 -59.52 36.29 -1.03
N GLY A 189 -60.85 36.12 -1.04
CA GLY A 189 -61.59 35.54 -2.14
C GLY A 189 -61.47 34.02 -2.25
N PHE A 190 -62.36 33.41 -3.02
CA PHE A 190 -62.45 31.95 -3.13
C PHE A 190 -61.21 31.32 -3.78
N ASN A 191 -60.70 31.90 -4.86
CA ASN A 191 -59.59 31.32 -5.63
C ASN A 191 -58.28 31.29 -4.84
N THR A 192 -58.00 32.34 -4.06
CA THR A 192 -56.79 32.44 -3.24
C THR A 192 -56.90 31.56 -1.98
N GLY A 193 -58.07 31.56 -1.35
CA GLY A 193 -58.29 30.83 -0.10
C GLY A 193 -58.40 29.32 -0.29
N LEU A 194 -59.07 28.85 -1.35
CA LEU A 194 -59.50 27.46 -1.46
C LEU A 194 -58.33 26.48 -1.45
N PHE A 195 -57.28 26.78 -2.20
CA PHE A 195 -56.14 25.87 -2.34
C PHE A 195 -55.41 25.65 -0.99
N HIS A 196 -55.13 26.73 -0.26
CA HIS A 196 -54.54 26.65 1.08
C HIS A 196 -55.45 25.97 2.10
N ILE A 197 -56.76 26.21 2.05
CA ILE A 197 -57.71 25.56 2.97
C ILE A 197 -57.80 24.06 2.68
N VAL A 198 -57.84 23.64 1.41
CA VAL A 198 -57.79 22.21 1.03
C VAL A 198 -56.50 21.58 1.52
N PHE A 199 -55.36 22.24 1.31
CA PHE A 199 -54.08 21.78 1.84
C PHE A 199 -54.10 21.65 3.37
N ALA A 200 -54.56 22.68 4.07
CA ALA A 200 -54.62 22.72 5.53
C ALA A 200 -55.52 21.60 6.10
N VAL A 201 -56.63 21.26 5.42
CA VAL A 201 -57.52 20.15 5.79
C VAL A 201 -56.85 18.80 5.59
N ILE A 202 -56.17 18.58 4.45
CA ILE A 202 -55.40 17.35 4.19
C ILE A 202 -54.29 17.21 5.23
N TYR A 203 -53.57 18.30 5.50
CA TYR A 203 -52.50 18.38 6.48
C TYR A 203 -52.99 18.08 7.90
N TYR A 204 -54.15 18.61 8.26
CA TYR A 204 -54.81 18.32 9.54
C TYR A 204 -55.16 16.85 9.69
N ALA A 205 -55.74 16.24 8.65
CA ALA A 205 -56.17 14.84 8.69
C ALA A 205 -54.99 13.85 8.78
N ILE A 206 -53.90 14.12 8.05
CA ILE A 206 -52.76 13.21 7.94
C ILE A 206 -51.72 13.42 9.06
N LEU A 207 -51.46 14.68 9.45
CA LEU A 207 -50.35 15.00 10.35
C LEU A 207 -50.82 15.48 11.73
N ILE A 208 -51.58 16.56 11.79
CA ILE A 208 -51.89 17.24 13.07
C ILE A 208 -52.80 16.38 13.94
N LYS A 209 -53.93 15.90 13.40
CA LYS A 209 -54.93 15.17 14.17
C LYS A 209 -54.40 13.84 14.72
N PRO A 210 -53.68 12.99 13.94
CA PRO A 210 -53.14 11.73 14.48
C PRO A 210 -52.05 11.92 15.55
N ARG A 211 -51.38 13.08 15.57
CA ARG A 211 -50.28 13.36 16.51
C ARG A 211 -50.66 14.27 17.68
N SER A 212 -51.89 14.76 17.71
CA SER A 212 -52.40 15.58 18.82
C SER A 212 -53.07 14.69 19.86
N ASP A 213 -52.79 14.95 21.13
CA ASP A 213 -53.44 14.28 22.28
C ASP A 213 -54.97 14.41 22.29
N THR A 214 -55.49 15.53 21.78
CA THR A 214 -56.89 15.89 21.82
C THR A 214 -57.31 16.60 20.52
N VAL A 215 -58.58 16.44 20.13
CA VAL A 215 -59.16 17.15 18.97
C VAL A 215 -59.11 18.66 19.17
N THR A 216 -59.28 19.13 20.42
CA THR A 216 -59.15 20.55 20.79
C THR A 216 -57.77 21.09 20.43
N ARG A 217 -56.69 20.39 20.82
CA ARG A 217 -55.32 20.79 20.51
C ARG A 217 -55.07 20.79 19.01
N ALA A 218 -55.53 19.76 18.30
CA ALA A 218 -55.40 19.68 16.85
C ALA A 218 -56.06 20.88 16.14
N ASN A 219 -57.27 21.25 16.58
CA ASN A 219 -58.01 22.39 16.02
C ASN A 219 -57.28 23.72 16.25
N TRP A 220 -56.70 23.92 17.44
CA TRP A 220 -55.95 25.14 17.75
C TRP A 220 -54.63 25.25 16.99
N VAL A 221 -53.91 24.13 16.81
CA VAL A 221 -52.68 24.11 15.98
C VAL A 221 -53.03 24.46 14.53
N LEU A 222 -54.09 23.88 13.98
CA LEU A 222 -54.55 24.21 12.62
C LEU A 222 -55.01 25.66 12.51
N PHE A 223 -55.76 26.15 13.50
CA PHE A 223 -56.20 27.55 13.57
C PHE A 223 -54.98 28.48 13.53
N ALA A 224 -53.96 28.24 14.36
CA ALA A 224 -52.75 29.05 14.38
C ALA A 224 -52.03 29.01 13.03
N LEU A 225 -51.85 27.84 12.43
CA LEU A 225 -51.17 27.71 11.14
C LEU A 225 -51.89 28.46 10.02
N ILE A 226 -53.20 28.26 9.89
CA ILE A 226 -54.02 28.97 8.91
C ILE A 226 -54.01 30.48 9.20
N PHE A 227 -54.08 30.89 10.46
CA PHE A 227 -54.03 32.29 10.84
C PHE A 227 -52.70 32.94 10.43
N PHE A 228 -51.57 32.30 10.71
CA PHE A 228 -50.26 32.82 10.33
C PHE A 228 -50.04 32.84 8.82
N ASP A 229 -50.51 31.80 8.10
CA ASP A 229 -50.43 31.69 6.65
C ASP A 229 -51.18 32.84 5.93
N PHE A 230 -52.39 33.16 6.41
CA PHE A 230 -53.22 34.19 5.80
C PHE A 230 -53.02 35.60 6.37
N PHE A 231 -52.81 35.75 7.67
CA PHE A 231 -52.77 37.06 8.33
C PHE A 231 -51.41 37.37 8.96
N GLY A 232 -50.70 36.36 9.45
CA GLY A 232 -49.44 36.53 10.17
C GLY A 232 -48.38 37.27 9.36
N TYR A 233 -48.11 36.82 8.13
CA TYR A 233 -47.13 37.49 7.25
C TYR A 233 -47.56 38.91 6.89
N GLY A 234 -48.85 39.12 6.60
CA GLY A 234 -49.40 40.44 6.32
C GLY A 234 -49.27 41.40 7.52
N MET A 235 -49.50 40.88 8.74
CA MET A 235 -49.29 41.62 9.99
C MET A 235 -47.82 41.98 10.19
N VAL A 236 -46.92 41.00 10.10
CA VAL A 236 -45.47 41.21 10.28
C VAL A 236 -44.96 42.22 9.27
N ASN A 237 -45.35 42.08 8.00
CA ASN A 237 -44.94 43.02 6.97
C ASN A 237 -45.47 44.43 7.27
N GLN A 238 -46.70 44.54 7.76
CA GLN A 238 -47.29 45.83 8.10
C GLN A 238 -46.62 46.51 9.30
N PHE A 239 -46.40 45.78 10.40
CA PHE A 239 -45.83 46.34 11.62
C PHE A 239 -44.33 46.65 11.50
N LEU A 240 -43.62 45.99 10.58
CA LEU A 240 -42.19 46.17 10.37
C LEU A 240 -41.85 47.01 9.13
N GLY A 241 -42.81 47.72 8.54
CA GLY A 241 -42.54 48.74 7.50
C GLY A 241 -42.51 48.24 6.05
N GLY A 242 -43.24 47.19 5.70
CA GLY A 242 -43.57 46.76 4.34
C GLY A 242 -42.45 46.06 3.55
N ASN A 243 -41.22 46.13 4.06
CA ASN A 243 -40.01 45.59 3.43
C ASN A 243 -39.26 44.61 4.33
N PHE A 244 -39.83 44.17 5.45
CA PHE A 244 -39.07 43.29 6.34
C PHE A 244 -39.09 41.85 5.80
N ILE A 245 -37.90 41.27 5.67
CA ILE A 245 -37.70 39.92 5.15
C ILE A 245 -38.53 38.86 5.89
N ILE A 246 -38.73 39.06 7.20
CA ILE A 246 -39.51 38.15 8.05
C ILE A 246 -41.01 38.14 7.67
N GLY A 247 -41.50 39.21 7.03
CA GLY A 247 -42.87 39.28 6.48
C GLY A 247 -43.06 38.50 5.18
N GLN A 248 -42.00 37.93 4.59
CA GLN A 248 -42.09 37.10 3.39
C GLN A 248 -42.30 35.63 3.80
N ARG A 249 -43.46 35.08 3.43
CA ARG A 249 -43.79 33.65 3.65
C ARG A 249 -42.77 32.69 3.04
N LEU A 250 -42.02 33.17 2.05
CA LEU A 250 -41.01 32.43 1.32
C LEU A 250 -39.75 32.15 2.16
N ILE A 251 -39.50 32.95 3.18
CA ILE A 251 -38.28 32.82 4.00
C ILE A 251 -38.59 32.09 5.31
N PHE A 252 -39.86 32.08 5.70
CA PHE A 252 -40.32 31.36 6.88
C PHE A 252 -41.52 30.46 6.57
N PRO A 253 -41.43 29.42 5.73
CA PRO A 253 -42.58 28.58 5.37
C PRO A 253 -43.12 27.79 6.58
N ILE A 254 -44.13 28.32 7.27
CA ILE A 254 -44.59 27.79 8.57
C ILE A 254 -45.09 26.33 8.47
N TRP A 255 -45.71 25.98 7.35
CA TRP A 255 -46.13 24.60 7.05
C TRP A 255 -44.95 23.64 7.03
N PHE A 256 -43.82 24.07 6.49
CA PHE A 256 -42.61 23.26 6.44
C PHE A 256 -42.00 23.03 7.83
N TYR A 257 -41.90 24.08 8.65
CA TYR A 257 -41.40 23.96 10.03
C TYR A 257 -42.29 23.07 10.90
N THR A 258 -43.61 23.09 10.68
CA THR A 258 -44.49 22.17 11.41
C THR A 258 -44.33 20.72 10.98
N VAL A 259 -44.07 20.44 9.70
CA VAL A 259 -43.72 19.08 9.24
C VAL A 259 -42.46 18.62 9.94
N LEU A 260 -41.43 19.47 9.97
CA LEU A 260 -40.17 19.14 10.64
C LEU A 260 -40.35 18.90 12.14
N TYR A 261 -41.11 19.73 12.84
CA TYR A 261 -41.40 19.57 14.26
C TYR A 261 -42.06 18.22 14.56
N TYR A 262 -43.14 17.89 13.82
CA TYR A 262 -43.86 16.63 14.03
C TYR A 262 -43.06 15.41 13.54
N THR A 263 -42.19 15.58 12.55
CA THR A 263 -41.29 14.50 12.10
C THR A 263 -40.24 14.23 13.16
N TRP A 264 -39.62 15.28 13.72
CA TRP A 264 -38.65 15.19 14.80
C TRP A 264 -39.22 14.53 16.06
N ASP A 265 -40.44 14.90 16.45
CA ASP A 265 -41.12 14.29 17.60
C ASP A 265 -41.42 12.80 17.37
N SER A 266 -41.79 12.43 16.14
CA SER A 266 -42.15 11.03 15.82
C SER A 266 -40.97 10.11 15.50
N GLN A 267 -39.86 10.64 14.98
CA GLN A 267 -38.68 9.85 14.62
C GLN A 267 -37.40 10.63 14.92
N LYS A 268 -36.82 10.36 16.10
CA LYS A 268 -35.51 10.90 16.52
C LYS A 268 -34.36 10.18 15.79
N ASN A 269 -34.41 10.15 14.46
CA ASN A 269 -33.33 9.62 13.64
C ASN A 269 -32.42 10.75 13.16
N TRP A 270 -31.15 10.44 12.96
CA TRP A 270 -30.12 11.39 12.52
C TRP A 270 -30.49 12.07 11.19
N LEU A 271 -31.18 11.35 10.29
CA LEU A 271 -31.63 11.88 9.00
C LEU A 271 -32.58 13.08 9.17
N THR A 272 -33.50 13.01 10.14
CA THR A 272 -34.40 14.13 10.45
C THR A 272 -33.63 15.34 10.98
N TYR A 273 -32.58 15.12 11.78
CA TYR A 273 -31.67 16.20 12.22
C TYR A 273 -30.92 16.81 11.04
N THR A 274 -30.40 15.99 10.12
CA THR A 274 -29.69 16.47 8.93
C THR A 274 -30.60 17.29 8.01
N VAL A 275 -31.83 16.84 7.77
CA VAL A 275 -32.81 17.57 6.96
C VAL A 275 -33.22 18.88 7.64
N LEU A 276 -33.43 18.87 8.96
CA LEU A 276 -33.74 20.07 9.75
C LEU A 276 -32.61 21.11 9.66
N ILE A 277 -31.36 20.69 9.89
CA ILE A 277 -30.20 21.57 9.82
C ILE A 277 -30.02 22.09 8.40
N ALA A 278 -30.11 21.23 7.38
CA ALA A 278 -30.00 21.65 5.99
C ALA A 278 -31.04 22.71 5.62
N VAL A 279 -32.28 22.57 6.09
CA VAL A 279 -33.32 23.55 5.80
C VAL A 279 -33.12 24.85 6.59
N ILE A 280 -32.70 24.78 7.85
CA ILE A 280 -32.32 25.98 8.61
C ILE A 280 -31.21 26.73 7.87
N LEU A 281 -30.19 26.03 7.39
CA LEU A 281 -29.09 26.61 6.61
C LEU A 281 -29.57 27.20 5.27
N ILE A 282 -30.47 26.52 4.55
CA ILE A 282 -31.08 27.05 3.32
C ILE A 282 -31.87 28.33 3.60
N ASN A 283 -32.63 28.39 4.70
CA ASN A 283 -33.38 29.61 5.07
C ASN A 283 -32.44 30.74 5.54
N ILE A 284 -31.38 30.44 6.28
CA ILE A 284 -30.33 31.42 6.63
C ILE A 284 -29.66 31.94 5.37
N TYR A 285 -29.36 31.07 4.41
CA TYR A 285 -28.78 31.46 3.13
C TYR A 285 -29.75 32.32 2.31
N ALA A 286 -31.01 31.91 2.18
CA ALA A 286 -32.06 32.68 1.51
C ALA A 286 -32.28 34.05 2.18
N LEU A 287 -32.25 34.11 3.52
CA LEU A 287 -32.31 35.34 4.31
C LEU A 287 -31.09 36.24 4.02
N SER A 288 -29.88 35.67 3.97
CA SER A 288 -28.66 36.42 3.63
C SER A 288 -28.70 36.96 2.20
N LEU A 289 -29.27 36.19 1.27
CA LEU A 289 -29.40 36.57 -0.12
C LEU A 289 -30.46 37.67 -0.30
N ALA A 290 -31.61 37.53 0.36
CA ALA A 290 -32.64 38.55 0.39
C ALA A 290 -32.12 39.86 1.02
N ALA A 291 -31.31 39.78 2.09
CA ALA A 291 -30.67 40.95 2.69
C ALA A 291 -29.69 41.65 1.74
N GLN A 292 -28.98 40.90 0.89
CA GLN A 292 -28.12 41.48 -0.15
C GLN A 292 -28.92 42.14 -1.28
N VAL A 293 -30.05 41.54 -1.68
CA VAL A 293 -30.93 42.09 -2.73
C VAL A 293 -31.66 43.36 -2.26
N GLN A 294 -31.89 43.54 -0.96
CA GLN A 294 -32.50 44.76 -0.38
C GLN A 294 -31.63 46.03 -0.46
N MET A 295 -30.41 45.95 -1.01
CA MET A 295 -29.67 47.16 -1.43
C MET A 295 -30.22 47.81 -2.71
N VAL A 296 -31.25 47.23 -3.33
CA VAL A 296 -31.97 47.85 -4.45
C VAL A 296 -33.12 48.73 -3.89
N PRO A 297 -33.17 50.04 -4.20
CA PRO A 297 -34.15 50.97 -3.64
C PRO A 297 -35.62 50.55 -3.88
N ALA A 298 -36.49 50.85 -2.92
CA ALA A 298 -37.90 50.45 -2.84
C ALA A 298 -38.85 51.03 -3.94
N GLU A 299 -38.33 51.57 -5.04
CA GLU A 299 -39.12 52.11 -6.16
C GLU A 299 -39.54 51.05 -7.19
N VAL A 300 -39.04 49.81 -7.08
CA VAL A 300 -39.46 48.69 -7.94
C VAL A 300 -40.75 48.06 -7.40
N ARG A 301 -41.88 48.76 -7.50
CA ARG A 301 -43.22 48.22 -7.14
C ARG A 301 -43.96 47.53 -8.29
N ASN A 302 -43.37 47.47 -9.47
CA ASN A 302 -43.87 46.65 -10.58
C ASN A 302 -42.71 45.82 -11.10
N ILE A 303 -42.50 44.64 -10.50
CA ILE A 303 -41.52 43.67 -10.99
C ILE A 303 -41.89 43.39 -12.44
N THR A 304 -41.08 43.86 -13.39
CA THR A 304 -41.36 43.60 -14.79
C THR A 304 -41.15 42.10 -15.07
N PRO A 305 -41.77 41.54 -16.12
CA PRO A 305 -41.52 40.14 -16.50
C PRO A 305 -40.02 39.82 -16.65
N GLU A 306 -39.19 40.79 -17.05
CA GLU A 306 -37.74 40.65 -17.13
C GLU A 306 -37.09 40.49 -15.75
N GLU A 307 -37.49 41.29 -14.74
CA GLU A 307 -36.95 41.18 -13.38
C GLU A 307 -37.35 39.86 -12.70
N LYS A 308 -38.56 39.36 -13.01
CA LYS A 308 -38.98 38.02 -12.59
C LYS A 308 -38.09 36.94 -13.20
N GLN A 309 -37.70 37.09 -14.47
CA GLN A 309 -36.80 36.15 -15.14
C GLN A 309 -35.38 36.20 -14.55
N VAL A 310 -34.86 37.39 -14.21
CA VAL A 310 -33.55 37.54 -13.54
C VAL A 310 -33.55 36.84 -12.18
N ALA A 311 -34.62 36.98 -11.39
CA ALA A 311 -34.74 36.26 -10.12
C ALA A 311 -34.81 34.74 -10.30
N ILE A 312 -35.49 34.27 -11.36
CA ILE A 312 -35.54 32.84 -11.72
C ILE A 312 -34.16 32.34 -12.13
N ASP A 313 -33.45 33.05 -13.00
CA ASP A 313 -32.13 32.65 -13.49
C ASP A 313 -31.10 32.63 -12.35
N TYR A 314 -31.20 33.59 -11.42
CA TYR A 314 -30.38 33.62 -10.22
C TYR A 314 -30.67 32.43 -9.30
N PHE A 315 -31.94 32.11 -9.06
CA PHE A 315 -32.33 30.93 -8.28
C PHE A 315 -31.89 29.62 -8.95
N VAL A 316 -32.07 29.48 -10.26
CA VAL A 316 -31.63 28.30 -11.03
C VAL A 316 -30.11 28.15 -10.93
N THR A 317 -29.35 29.24 -11.03
CA THR A 317 -27.89 29.23 -10.90
C THR A 317 -27.43 28.86 -9.49
N ALA A 318 -28.08 29.42 -8.46
CA ALA A 318 -27.82 29.07 -7.07
C ALA A 318 -28.17 27.61 -6.77
N TRP A 319 -29.29 27.11 -7.31
CA TRP A 319 -29.73 25.72 -7.17
C TRP A 319 -28.79 24.74 -7.89
N GLN A 320 -28.35 25.07 -9.11
CA GLN A 320 -27.36 24.28 -9.83
C GLN A 320 -26.02 24.24 -9.09
N SER A 321 -25.61 25.38 -8.48
CA SER A 321 -24.40 25.47 -7.66
C SER A 321 -24.51 24.68 -6.35
N PHE A 322 -25.70 24.62 -5.76
CA PHE A 322 -25.97 23.78 -4.59
C PHE A 322 -25.95 22.30 -4.95
N ILE A 323 -26.62 21.91 -6.04
CA ILE A 323 -26.63 20.53 -6.53
C ILE A 323 -25.22 20.08 -6.93
N SER A 324 -24.41 20.93 -7.56
CA SER A 324 -23.03 20.56 -7.92
C SER A 324 -22.17 20.33 -6.68
N ARG A 325 -22.29 21.17 -5.64
CA ARG A 325 -21.61 20.97 -4.35
C ARG A 325 -22.08 19.71 -3.63
N ILE A 326 -23.38 19.39 -3.66
CA ILE A 326 -23.91 18.13 -3.11
C ILE A 326 -23.39 16.92 -3.91
N LYS A 327 -23.27 17.03 -5.24
CA LYS A 327 -22.73 15.95 -6.08
C LYS A 327 -21.23 15.72 -5.87
N MET A 328 -20.49 16.75 -5.46
CA MET A 328 -19.07 16.65 -5.10
C MET A 328 -18.85 16.12 -3.67
N LEU A 329 -19.88 16.09 -2.83
CA LEU A 329 -19.79 15.68 -1.43
C LEU A 329 -19.37 14.21 -1.26
N PRO A 330 -19.92 13.24 -2.04
CA PRO A 330 -19.43 11.87 -2.02
C PRO A 330 -17.96 11.74 -2.43
N GLU A 331 -17.51 12.46 -3.46
CA GLU A 331 -16.11 12.43 -3.92
C GLU A 331 -15.17 13.09 -2.90
N GLN A 332 -15.59 14.18 -2.24
CA GLN A 332 -14.82 14.81 -1.17
C GLN A 332 -14.78 13.94 0.09
N MET A 333 -15.90 13.32 0.48
CA MET A 333 -15.95 12.39 1.60
C MET A 333 -15.12 11.13 1.33
N GLN A 334 -15.19 10.60 0.12
CA GLN A 334 -14.36 9.48 -0.33
C GLN A 334 -12.89 9.89 -0.30
N LYS A 335 -12.53 11.06 -0.82
CA LYS A 335 -11.15 11.56 -0.78
C LYS A 335 -10.66 11.79 0.64
N THR A 336 -11.46 12.37 1.54
CA THR A 336 -11.08 12.54 2.95
C THR A 336 -11.00 11.20 3.68
N TYR A 337 -11.83 10.22 3.31
CA TYR A 337 -11.76 8.86 3.84
C TYR A 337 -10.55 8.10 3.30
N GLU A 338 -10.24 8.22 2.01
CA GLU A 338 -9.06 7.65 1.35
C GLU A 338 -7.78 8.31 1.86
N GLN A 339 -7.75 9.63 2.03
CA GLN A 339 -6.62 10.34 2.66
C GLN A 339 -6.48 9.95 4.13
N GLY A 340 -7.59 9.83 4.86
CA GLY A 340 -7.57 9.31 6.23
C GLY A 340 -7.08 7.86 6.30
N LEU A 341 -7.42 7.04 5.31
CA LEU A 341 -6.91 5.67 5.15
C LEU A 341 -5.45 5.64 4.71
N GLU A 342 -5.02 6.55 3.84
CA GLU A 342 -3.66 6.66 3.32
C GLU A 342 -2.72 7.14 4.42
N ASP A 343 -3.12 8.18 5.16
CA ASP A 343 -2.45 8.69 6.37
C ASP A 343 -2.45 7.63 7.48
N ALA A 344 -3.57 6.93 7.70
CA ALA A 344 -3.63 5.82 8.66
C ALA A 344 -2.86 4.57 8.17
N SER A 345 -2.72 4.36 6.87
CA SER A 345 -1.89 3.31 6.30
C SER A 345 -0.43 3.74 6.11
N GLY A 346 -0.13 5.01 6.41
CA GLY A 346 1.16 5.67 6.25
C GLY A 346 1.82 5.45 4.89
N GLY A 347 1.09 5.79 3.82
CA GLY A 347 1.57 5.68 2.43
C GLY A 347 2.82 6.53 2.12
N TYR A 348 3.19 7.48 2.99
CA TYR A 348 4.29 8.42 2.77
C TYR A 348 5.67 7.74 2.61
N TYR A 349 5.96 6.65 3.34
CA TYR A 349 7.28 6.00 3.29
C TYR A 349 7.41 4.86 2.26
N GLY A 350 6.29 4.39 1.68
CA GLY A 350 6.34 3.29 0.71
C GLY A 350 7.03 3.68 -0.61
N GLY A 351 6.80 4.89 -1.13
CA GLY A 351 7.10 5.20 -2.54
C GLY A 351 8.58 5.21 -2.94
N GLN A 352 9.52 5.55 -2.05
CA GLN A 352 10.96 5.63 -2.40
C GLN A 352 11.72 4.38 -1.97
N GLU A 353 11.42 3.84 -0.79
CA GLU A 353 12.13 2.65 -0.27
C GLU A 353 11.63 1.36 -0.94
N GLU A 354 10.34 1.24 -1.31
CA GLU A 354 9.82 0.05 -2.00
C GLU A 354 10.44 -0.11 -3.40
N ALA A 355 10.71 0.97 -4.12
CA ALA A 355 11.40 0.90 -5.42
C ALA A 355 12.83 0.34 -5.28
N ALA A 356 13.52 0.66 -4.18
CA ALA A 356 14.84 0.11 -3.87
C ALA A 356 14.78 -1.33 -3.32
N THR A 357 13.60 -1.84 -2.97
CA THR A 357 13.47 -3.23 -2.55
C THR A 357 13.52 -4.22 -3.70
N GLU A 358 13.41 -3.84 -4.98
CA GLU A 358 13.38 -4.86 -6.04
C GLU A 358 14.78 -5.37 -6.43
N GLU A 359 15.79 -4.50 -6.45
CA GLU A 359 17.16 -4.85 -6.87
C GLU A 359 18.14 -4.95 -5.69
N PRO A 360 19.01 -5.97 -5.65
CA PRO A 360 20.02 -6.07 -4.60
C PRO A 360 21.13 -5.03 -4.83
N LEU A 361 21.38 -4.22 -3.82
CA LEU A 361 22.40 -3.18 -3.76
C LEU A 361 23.66 -3.71 -3.07
N GLY A 362 24.82 -3.20 -3.44
CA GLY A 362 26.12 -3.56 -2.90
C GLY A 362 27.19 -3.70 -3.98
N ILE A 363 28.26 -4.40 -3.63
CA ILE A 363 29.45 -4.53 -4.46
C ILE A 363 29.67 -6.00 -4.80
N TYR A 364 29.78 -6.29 -6.08
CA TYR A 364 29.88 -7.64 -6.62
C TYR A 364 31.25 -7.81 -7.25
N LEU A 365 31.93 -8.91 -6.92
CA LEU A 365 33.05 -9.39 -7.71
C LEU A 365 32.50 -10.42 -8.72
N GLU A 366 32.72 -10.16 -9.99
CA GLU A 366 32.18 -10.92 -11.11
C GLU A 366 33.31 -11.40 -12.02
N LYS A 367 33.08 -12.51 -12.72
CA LYS A 367 34.01 -13.05 -13.72
C LYS A 367 35.43 -13.26 -13.15
N ILE A 368 35.54 -13.61 -11.87
CA ILE A 368 36.82 -13.95 -11.27
C ILE A 368 37.35 -15.23 -11.90
N GLN A 369 38.48 -15.14 -12.57
CA GLN A 369 39.13 -16.29 -13.17
C GLN A 369 40.65 -16.12 -13.23
N PRO A 370 41.41 -17.22 -13.19
CA PRO A 370 42.83 -17.15 -13.47
C PRO A 370 43.08 -16.81 -14.94
N ALA A 371 44.16 -16.11 -15.24
CA ALA A 371 44.56 -15.78 -16.61
C ALA A 371 44.95 -17.03 -17.43
N SER A 372 45.29 -18.13 -16.76
CA SER A 372 45.62 -19.43 -17.36
C SER A 372 45.05 -20.56 -16.51
N THR A 373 44.72 -21.69 -17.12
CA THR A 373 44.30 -22.90 -16.41
C THR A 373 45.44 -23.54 -15.60
N LYS A 374 46.68 -23.31 -16.02
CA LYS A 374 47.89 -23.82 -15.39
C LYS A 374 48.95 -22.73 -15.40
N PHE A 375 49.61 -22.58 -14.26
CA PHE A 375 50.78 -21.73 -14.12
C PHE A 375 52.03 -22.60 -13.94
N TYR A 376 53.21 -22.10 -14.26
CA TYR A 376 54.51 -22.69 -13.99
C TYR A 376 55.25 -21.89 -12.92
N GLU A 377 56.11 -22.53 -12.14
CA GLU A 377 56.87 -21.89 -11.05
C GLU A 377 57.63 -20.61 -11.48
N GLN A 378 58.09 -20.55 -12.73
CA GLN A 378 58.83 -19.42 -13.29
C GLN A 378 57.95 -18.32 -13.90
N GLU A 379 56.63 -18.45 -13.87
CA GLU A 379 55.69 -17.47 -14.42
C GLU A 379 54.84 -16.80 -13.33
N PRO A 380 54.42 -15.54 -13.53
CA PRO A 380 53.55 -14.87 -12.58
C PRO A 380 52.15 -15.50 -12.59
N VAL A 381 51.58 -15.69 -11.40
CA VAL A 381 50.18 -16.13 -11.27
C VAL A 381 49.30 -14.90 -11.30
N ILE A 382 48.38 -14.85 -12.25
CA ILE A 382 47.49 -13.71 -12.46
C ILE A 382 46.05 -14.18 -12.34
N VAL A 383 45.29 -13.53 -11.47
CA VAL A 383 43.84 -13.68 -11.37
C VAL A 383 43.21 -12.34 -11.68
N TRP A 384 42.20 -12.32 -12.55
CA TRP A 384 41.51 -11.10 -12.90
C TRP A 384 40.00 -11.25 -12.72
N GLY A 385 39.32 -10.12 -12.61
CA GLY A 385 37.87 -10.07 -12.48
C GLY A 385 37.34 -8.66 -12.69
N ASN A 386 36.02 -8.53 -12.59
CA ASN A 386 35.32 -7.26 -12.63
C ASN A 386 34.71 -6.97 -11.27
N LEU A 387 34.84 -5.75 -10.81
CA LEU A 387 34.08 -5.21 -9.71
C LEU A 387 32.89 -4.44 -10.27
N ARG A 388 31.69 -4.72 -9.80
CA ARG A 388 30.46 -3.99 -10.16
C ARG A 388 29.81 -3.44 -8.91
N ALA A 389 29.49 -2.14 -8.90
CA ALA A 389 28.78 -1.51 -7.79
C ALA A 389 27.35 -1.14 -8.15
N LYS A 390 26.44 -1.39 -7.21
CA LYS A 390 25.03 -0.96 -7.27
C LYS A 390 24.69 -0.26 -5.97
N THR A 391 24.61 1.06 -5.98
CA THR A 391 24.40 1.87 -4.76
C THR A 391 23.14 2.72 -4.91
N TYR A 392 22.46 3.00 -3.80
CA TYR A 392 21.25 3.83 -3.82
C TYR A 392 21.55 5.32 -4.03
N SER A 393 22.74 5.76 -3.65
CA SER A 393 23.17 7.15 -3.70
C SER A 393 24.16 7.40 -4.82
N ASP A 394 24.14 8.61 -5.38
CA ASP A 394 25.15 9.12 -6.31
C ASP A 394 26.48 9.44 -5.60
N THR A 395 26.55 9.27 -4.28
CA THR A 395 27.79 9.44 -3.52
C THR A 395 28.79 8.35 -3.87
N PRO A 396 30.03 8.71 -4.26
CA PRO A 396 31.06 7.73 -4.55
C PRO A 396 31.44 6.89 -3.32
N HIS A 397 31.55 5.58 -3.49
CA HIS A 397 31.95 4.65 -2.42
C HIS A 397 33.42 4.26 -2.56
N LYS A 398 34.14 4.16 -1.44
CA LYS A 398 35.57 3.78 -1.44
C LYS A 398 35.68 2.29 -1.24
N ILE A 399 36.32 1.62 -2.19
CA ILE A 399 36.54 0.18 -2.16
C ILE A 399 38.04 -0.08 -2.02
N SER A 400 38.42 -0.92 -1.08
CA SER A 400 39.74 -1.53 -1.02
C SER A 400 39.67 -2.96 -1.51
N LEU A 401 40.55 -3.30 -2.46
CA LEU A 401 40.72 -4.65 -2.97
C LEU A 401 42.05 -5.20 -2.49
N SER A 402 42.03 -6.43 -2.00
CA SER A 402 43.25 -7.15 -1.67
C SER A 402 43.12 -8.62 -2.05
N CYS A 403 44.26 -9.29 -2.21
CA CYS A 403 44.27 -10.71 -2.46
C CYS A 403 45.38 -11.41 -1.68
N ASN A 404 45.07 -12.59 -1.17
CA ASN A 404 46.05 -13.47 -0.53
C ASN A 404 45.87 -14.90 -1.05
N THR A 405 46.88 -15.74 -0.81
CA THR A 405 46.82 -17.16 -1.14
C THR A 405 46.75 -17.97 0.14
N THR A 406 45.94 -19.01 0.14
CA THR A 406 45.92 -20.05 1.17
C THR A 406 46.29 -21.38 0.51
N GLY A 407 47.26 -22.08 1.10
CA GLY A 407 47.80 -23.33 0.55
C GLY A 407 48.31 -24.27 1.64
N ALA A 408 48.28 -25.57 1.38
CA ALA A 408 48.45 -26.63 2.39
C ALA A 408 49.80 -26.63 3.12
N THR A 409 50.83 -25.91 2.64
CA THR A 409 52.20 -25.98 3.18
C THR A 409 52.95 -24.65 3.22
N THR A 410 52.33 -23.54 2.82
CA THR A 410 53.00 -22.24 2.75
C THR A 410 52.23 -21.17 3.52
N PRO A 411 52.93 -20.30 4.27
CA PRO A 411 52.31 -19.15 4.90
C PRO A 411 51.69 -18.24 3.84
N ASP A 412 50.56 -17.62 4.19
CA ASP A 412 49.78 -16.77 3.30
C ASP A 412 50.68 -15.73 2.61
N LYS A 413 50.62 -15.70 1.27
CA LYS A 413 51.31 -14.68 0.47
C LYS A 413 50.30 -13.68 -0.05
N MET A 414 50.59 -12.39 0.16
CA MET A 414 49.82 -11.28 -0.40
C MET A 414 50.18 -11.11 -1.88
N GLY A 415 49.16 -10.98 -2.73
CA GLY A 415 49.32 -10.61 -4.13
C GLY A 415 49.33 -9.10 -4.31
N ASN A 416 49.87 -8.62 -5.42
CA ASN A 416 49.80 -7.23 -5.83
C ASN A 416 48.46 -6.99 -6.55
N MET A 417 47.56 -6.24 -5.92
CA MET A 417 46.26 -5.89 -6.47
C MET A 417 46.34 -4.60 -7.30
N ASN A 418 45.84 -4.63 -8.53
CA ASN A 418 45.80 -3.48 -9.43
C ASN A 418 44.39 -3.29 -10.03
N PRO A 419 43.68 -2.19 -9.70
CA PRO A 419 44.04 -1.20 -8.69
C PRO A 419 43.83 -1.76 -7.26
N PRO A 420 44.63 -1.36 -6.25
CA PRO A 420 44.46 -1.80 -4.85
C PRO A 420 43.21 -1.21 -4.17
N GLY A 421 42.57 -0.25 -4.82
CA GLY A 421 41.30 0.31 -4.43
C GLY A 421 40.76 1.22 -5.53
N SER A 422 39.45 1.45 -5.52
CA SER A 422 38.80 2.35 -6.45
C SER A 422 37.69 3.11 -5.76
N THR A 423 37.42 4.30 -6.28
CA THR A 423 36.19 5.01 -6.00
C THR A 423 35.22 4.66 -7.13
N VAL A 424 34.03 4.16 -6.82
CA VAL A 424 33.06 3.77 -7.85
C VAL A 424 31.72 4.44 -7.64
N TYR A 425 31.04 4.69 -8.76
CA TYR A 425 29.66 5.18 -8.80
C TYR A 425 28.67 4.04 -9.06
N THR A 426 27.39 4.34 -8.86
CA THR A 426 26.28 3.42 -9.17
C THR A 426 26.38 2.92 -10.62
N LEU A 427 26.35 1.60 -10.81
CA LEU A 427 26.44 0.89 -12.09
C LEU A 427 27.80 0.96 -12.80
N GLU A 428 28.85 1.43 -12.12
CA GLU A 428 30.21 1.38 -12.66
C GLU A 428 30.81 -0.03 -12.56
N GLU A 429 31.55 -0.41 -13.61
CA GLU A 429 32.35 -1.64 -13.64
C GLU A 429 33.83 -1.30 -13.71
N VAL A 430 34.62 -1.84 -12.78
CA VAL A 430 36.08 -1.67 -12.71
C VAL A 430 36.76 -3.02 -12.82
N ALA A 431 37.57 -3.21 -13.85
CA ALA A 431 38.40 -4.41 -13.96
C ALA A 431 39.54 -4.36 -12.93
N PHE A 432 39.84 -5.50 -12.32
CA PHE A 432 40.97 -5.64 -11.39
C PHE A 432 41.81 -6.87 -11.73
N GLU A 433 43.07 -6.81 -11.33
CA GLU A 433 44.04 -7.89 -11.47
C GLU A 433 44.77 -8.10 -10.13
N CYS A 434 44.79 -9.33 -9.64
CA CYS A 434 45.66 -9.80 -8.58
C CYS A 434 46.83 -10.56 -9.17
N ARG A 435 48.05 -10.05 -8.99
CA ARG A 435 49.29 -10.61 -9.53
C ARG A 435 50.22 -11.10 -8.43
N TYR A 436 50.71 -12.32 -8.57
CA TYR A 436 51.82 -12.86 -7.79
C TYR A 436 53.08 -12.93 -8.64
N GLU A 437 54.17 -12.37 -8.15
CA GLU A 437 55.46 -12.42 -8.84
C GLU A 437 55.95 -13.87 -9.01
N LYS A 438 56.71 -14.13 -10.06
CA LYS A 438 57.28 -15.46 -10.35
C LYS A 438 58.01 -16.05 -9.13
N GLY A 439 57.82 -17.34 -8.89
CA GLY A 439 58.40 -18.05 -7.74
C GLY A 439 57.79 -17.71 -6.37
N THR A 440 56.81 -16.80 -6.29
CA THR A 440 56.14 -16.46 -5.01
C THR A 440 55.24 -17.61 -4.54
N ILE A 441 54.51 -18.22 -5.47
CA ILE A 441 53.64 -19.37 -5.22
C ILE A 441 54.40 -20.63 -5.62
N LYS A 442 54.56 -21.56 -4.67
CA LYS A 442 55.26 -22.85 -4.92
C LYS A 442 54.42 -23.77 -5.81
N PRO A 443 55.01 -24.76 -6.49
CA PRO A 443 54.25 -25.79 -7.18
C PRO A 443 53.20 -26.46 -6.28
N GLY A 444 51.98 -26.64 -6.80
CA GLY A 444 50.83 -27.18 -6.07
C GLY A 444 49.51 -26.50 -6.48
N THR A 445 48.41 -26.95 -5.86
CA THR A 445 47.11 -26.28 -5.97
C THR A 445 46.95 -25.31 -4.81
N HIS A 446 46.60 -24.07 -5.11
CA HIS A 446 46.43 -22.98 -4.15
C HIS A 446 45.06 -22.34 -4.32
N THR A 447 44.53 -21.81 -3.23
CA THR A 447 43.30 -21.01 -3.27
C THR A 447 43.68 -19.55 -3.13
N VAL A 448 43.39 -18.76 -4.15
CA VAL A 448 43.53 -17.30 -4.12
C VAL A 448 42.23 -16.73 -3.56
N ASN A 449 42.32 -16.02 -2.44
CA ASN A 449 41.22 -15.30 -1.84
C ASN A 449 41.30 -13.84 -2.28
N ILE A 450 40.25 -13.35 -2.95
CA ILE A 450 40.08 -11.95 -3.29
C ILE A 450 39.10 -11.36 -2.28
N MET A 451 39.56 -10.32 -1.60
CA MET A 451 38.81 -9.63 -0.55
C MET A 451 38.45 -8.23 -1.05
N ALA A 452 37.19 -7.87 -0.89
CA ALA A 452 36.71 -6.52 -1.12
C ALA A 452 36.17 -5.94 0.18
N GLU A 453 36.70 -4.78 0.55
CA GLU A 453 36.26 -3.98 1.70
C GLU A 453 35.65 -2.67 1.20
N PHE A 454 34.47 -2.33 1.69
CA PHE A 454 33.77 -1.10 1.29
C PHE A 454 32.82 -0.60 2.37
N ASP A 455 32.57 0.71 2.34
CA ASP A 455 31.57 1.35 3.17
C ASP A 455 30.17 1.23 2.55
N PHE A 456 29.18 0.86 3.35
CA PHE A 456 27.80 0.73 2.91
C PHE A 456 26.83 1.29 3.94
N GLN A 457 25.71 1.84 3.47
CA GLN A 457 24.62 2.33 4.30
C GLN A 457 23.38 1.47 4.06
N THR A 458 22.81 0.94 5.14
CA THR A 458 21.50 0.27 5.11
C THR A 458 20.52 1.07 5.94
N GLU A 459 19.34 1.29 5.37
CA GLU A 459 18.21 1.95 6.03
C GLU A 459 17.08 0.94 6.18
N ALA A 460 16.33 1.05 7.27
CA ALA A 460 15.18 0.24 7.52
C ALA A 460 14.12 0.98 8.31
N TYR A 461 12.87 0.62 8.08
CA TYR A 461 11.74 1.13 8.87
C TYR A 461 10.77 0.02 9.25
N LEU A 462 10.11 0.19 10.40
CA LEU A 462 9.02 -0.65 10.86
C LEU A 462 7.79 0.20 11.12
N LYS A 463 6.71 -0.13 10.43
CA LYS A 463 5.38 0.42 10.67
C LYS A 463 4.77 -0.20 11.93
N THR A 464 4.24 0.63 12.83
CA THR A 464 3.63 0.20 14.09
C THR A 464 2.34 0.99 14.34
N TYR A 465 1.33 0.33 14.91
CA TYR A 465 0.03 0.92 15.19
C TYR A 465 -0.16 1.13 16.69
N PHE A 466 -0.71 2.27 17.07
CA PHE A 466 -1.01 2.67 18.45
C PHE A 466 -2.48 3.00 18.60
N MET A 467 -3.06 2.66 19.75
CA MET A 467 -4.45 2.95 20.08
C MET A 467 -4.59 3.29 21.55
N ASP A 468 -5.58 4.11 21.90
CA ASP A 468 -5.98 4.27 23.29
C ASP A 468 -6.34 2.90 23.94
N ILE A 469 -5.76 2.63 25.11
CA ILE A 469 -5.85 1.31 25.75
C ILE A 469 -7.28 0.97 26.19
N GLU A 470 -8.09 1.95 26.62
CA GLU A 470 -9.48 1.73 27.03
C GLU A 470 -10.36 1.43 25.82
N ARG A 471 -10.16 2.16 24.72
CA ARG A 471 -10.82 1.88 23.45
C ARG A 471 -10.47 0.48 22.92
N MET A 472 -9.19 0.11 22.96
CA MET A 472 -8.73 -1.21 22.54
C MET A 472 -9.36 -2.32 23.41
N ARG A 473 -9.43 -2.12 24.73
CA ARG A 473 -10.11 -3.05 25.65
C ARG A 473 -11.60 -3.18 25.32
N ALA A 474 -12.29 -2.07 25.07
CA ALA A 474 -13.71 -2.09 24.71
C ALA A 474 -13.99 -2.84 23.39
N LEU A 475 -13.14 -2.69 22.37
CA LEU A 475 -13.27 -3.45 21.12
C LEU A 475 -13.01 -4.95 21.34
N ARG A 476 -11.96 -5.29 22.08
CA ARG A 476 -11.64 -6.69 22.41
C ARG A 476 -12.72 -7.36 23.26
N GLN A 477 -13.32 -6.64 24.21
CA GLN A 477 -14.47 -7.13 25.00
C GLN A 477 -15.69 -7.47 24.13
N ASN A 478 -15.87 -6.78 23.01
CA ASN A 478 -16.92 -7.04 22.04
C ASN A 478 -16.51 -8.08 20.96
N ASN A 479 -15.36 -8.74 21.12
CA ASN A 479 -14.80 -9.69 20.16
C ASN A 479 -14.62 -9.09 18.74
N VAL A 480 -14.29 -7.80 18.68
CA VAL A 480 -13.99 -7.09 17.43
C VAL A 480 -12.47 -7.07 17.24
N ASP A 481 -11.99 -7.61 16.11
CA ASP A 481 -10.59 -7.46 15.71
C ASP A 481 -10.32 -5.98 15.40
N VAL A 482 -9.36 -5.42 16.12
CA VAL A 482 -9.12 -3.97 16.10
C VAL A 482 -8.60 -3.54 14.73
N LEU A 483 -7.69 -4.30 14.12
CA LEU A 483 -7.09 -3.93 12.84
C LEU A 483 -8.08 -4.09 11.68
N ASP A 484 -8.90 -5.15 11.68
CA ASP A 484 -9.98 -5.36 10.69
C ASP A 484 -11.03 -4.25 10.77
N ASN A 485 -11.39 -3.82 11.98
CA ASN A 485 -12.38 -2.76 12.18
C ASN A 485 -11.96 -1.43 11.54
N TYR A 486 -10.66 -1.17 11.40
CA TYR A 486 -10.13 0.03 10.72
C TYR A 486 -9.60 -0.26 9.30
N GLY A 487 -9.83 -1.46 8.76
CA GLY A 487 -9.40 -1.81 7.39
C GLY A 487 -7.89 -1.94 7.22
N ILE A 488 -7.14 -2.19 8.30
CA ILE A 488 -5.68 -2.37 8.24
C ILE A 488 -5.38 -3.80 7.80
N THR A 489 -4.88 -3.93 6.57
CA THR A 489 -4.55 -5.22 5.96
C THR A 489 -3.23 -5.80 6.46
N ASP A 490 -2.25 -4.94 6.74
CA ASP A 490 -0.94 -5.32 7.25
C ASP A 490 -0.98 -5.51 8.77
N LYS A 491 -1.36 -6.71 9.20
CA LYS A 491 -1.51 -7.08 10.62
C LYS A 491 -0.20 -7.47 11.31
N THR A 492 0.81 -7.81 10.53
CA THR A 492 2.13 -8.25 11.00
C THR A 492 3.20 -7.51 10.21
N PRO A 493 3.30 -6.18 10.37
CA PRO A 493 4.28 -5.37 9.66
C PRO A 493 5.66 -5.93 9.95
N THR A 494 6.40 -6.21 8.88
CA THR A 494 7.81 -6.58 8.95
C THR A 494 8.65 -5.35 8.62
N ALA A 495 9.84 -5.24 9.21
CA ALA A 495 10.76 -4.19 8.85
C ALA A 495 11.08 -4.27 7.35
N GLN A 496 10.91 -3.16 6.64
CA GLN A 496 11.36 -2.98 5.27
C GLN A 496 12.74 -2.35 5.32
N PHE A 497 13.67 -2.82 4.49
CA PHE A 497 15.05 -2.34 4.50
C PHE A 497 15.63 -2.31 3.09
N THR A 498 16.61 -1.43 2.87
CA THR A 498 17.38 -1.38 1.62
C THR A 498 18.11 -2.71 1.42
N ARG A 499 17.96 -3.37 0.25
CA ARG A 499 18.52 -4.71 -0.02
C ARG A 499 20.04 -4.71 -0.20
N GLY A 500 20.78 -4.38 0.85
CA GLY A 500 22.24 -4.39 0.92
C GLY A 500 22.85 -5.71 1.41
N PRO A 501 24.16 -5.73 1.68
CA PRO A 501 24.84 -6.86 2.32
C PRO A 501 24.32 -7.20 3.73
N VAL A 502 23.74 -6.22 4.41
CA VAL A 502 23.20 -6.34 5.77
C VAL A 502 21.71 -6.04 5.72
N ALA A 503 20.91 -6.89 6.34
CA ALA A 503 19.51 -6.62 6.66
C ALA A 503 19.40 -6.05 8.07
N ILE A 504 18.48 -5.11 8.24
CA ILE A 504 18.12 -4.59 9.56
C ILE A 504 16.72 -5.09 9.90
N GLY A 505 16.63 -6.02 10.83
CA GLY A 505 15.38 -6.42 11.45
C GLY A 505 15.00 -5.44 12.54
N ILE A 506 13.82 -4.84 12.45
CA ILE A 506 13.21 -4.05 13.52
C ILE A 506 11.95 -4.79 13.96
N GLY A 507 11.73 -4.90 15.26
CA GLY A 507 10.56 -5.60 15.79
C GLY A 507 10.08 -5.02 17.12
N THR A 508 8.78 -5.14 17.38
CA THR A 508 8.20 -4.90 18.69
C THR A 508 7.65 -6.21 19.26
N ASN A 509 7.64 -6.35 20.59
CA ASN A 509 7.16 -7.58 21.24
C ASN A 509 5.64 -7.59 21.52
N ASP A 510 4.95 -6.48 21.24
CA ASP A 510 3.56 -6.30 21.62
C ASP A 510 2.60 -6.70 20.49
N GLN A 511 1.43 -7.20 20.86
CA GLN A 511 0.35 -7.41 19.90
C GLN A 511 -0.15 -6.06 19.38
N LEU A 512 -0.20 -5.91 18.05
CA LEU A 512 -0.69 -4.69 17.43
C LEU A 512 -2.23 -4.60 17.50
N PRO A 513 -2.79 -3.38 17.60
CA PRO A 513 -2.08 -2.14 17.93
C PRO A 513 -1.59 -2.11 19.39
N ILE A 514 -0.55 -1.35 19.65
CA ILE A 514 -0.01 -1.12 21.00
C ILE A 514 -0.95 -0.17 21.75
N GLY A 515 -1.49 -0.63 22.88
CA GLY A 515 -2.39 0.15 23.72
C GLY A 515 -1.64 1.17 24.58
N LEU A 516 -1.96 2.45 24.44
CA LEU A 516 -1.41 3.54 25.25
C LEU A 516 -2.48 4.14 26.16
N GLY A 517 -2.14 4.45 27.40
CA GLY A 517 -3.04 5.15 28.32
C GLY A 517 -2.26 6.08 29.24
N LYS A 518 -2.87 7.21 29.62
CA LYS A 518 -2.22 8.21 30.49
C LYS A 518 -1.92 7.65 31.88
N ASP A 519 -2.80 6.80 32.39
CA ASP A 519 -2.67 6.18 33.72
C ASP A 519 -1.89 4.86 33.70
N THR A 520 -1.55 4.34 32.52
CA THR A 520 -0.87 3.05 32.34
C THR A 520 0.21 3.21 31.29
N PRO A 521 1.42 3.66 31.67
CA PRO A 521 2.50 3.87 30.72
C PRO A 521 2.83 2.53 30.05
N ALA A 522 2.65 2.49 28.73
CA ALA A 522 3.12 1.36 27.95
C ALA A 522 4.63 1.46 27.82
N GLN A 523 5.32 0.33 28.02
CA GLN A 523 6.76 0.22 27.82
C GLN A 523 7.06 -0.75 26.68
N PRO A 524 6.71 -0.40 25.42
CA PRO A 524 6.94 -1.28 24.31
C PRO A 524 8.44 -1.52 24.14
N ARG A 525 8.82 -2.73 23.73
CA ARG A 525 10.22 -3.08 23.47
C ARG A 525 10.51 -2.93 22.00
N LEU A 526 11.57 -2.19 21.66
CA LEU A 526 12.12 -2.08 20.31
C LEU A 526 13.33 -3.00 20.18
N GLY A 527 13.20 -4.06 19.40
CA GLY A 527 14.29 -4.94 19.00
C GLY A 527 14.90 -4.48 17.68
N ILE A 528 16.22 -4.37 17.61
CA ILE A 528 16.97 -4.03 16.40
C ILE A 528 17.97 -5.14 16.16
N THR A 529 18.01 -5.71 14.97
CA THR A 529 18.92 -6.79 14.59
C THR A 529 19.66 -6.44 13.32
N LEU A 530 20.98 -6.40 13.37
CA LEU A 530 21.82 -6.36 12.18
C LEU A 530 22.11 -7.80 11.78
N GLN A 531 21.64 -8.21 10.60
CA GLN A 531 21.82 -9.55 10.07
C GLN A 531 22.63 -9.49 8.78
N ASN A 532 23.73 -10.22 8.73
CA ASN A 532 24.49 -10.42 7.51
C ASN A 532 23.71 -11.34 6.55
N GLN A 533 23.49 -10.90 5.32
CA GLN A 533 22.77 -11.67 4.30
C GLN A 533 23.69 -12.28 3.26
N TRP A 534 24.96 -11.87 3.21
CA TRP A 534 25.91 -12.25 2.17
C TRP A 534 27.03 -13.13 2.73
N ASN A 535 27.82 -13.75 1.85
CA ASN A 535 29.00 -14.53 2.22
C ASN A 535 30.20 -13.64 2.58
N GLY A 536 30.01 -12.72 3.53
CA GLY A 536 31.04 -11.83 4.06
C GLY A 536 30.85 -11.62 5.57
N LYS A 537 31.27 -10.46 6.07
CA LYS A 537 31.10 -10.05 7.47
C LYS A 537 31.06 -8.53 7.59
N ILE A 538 30.34 -8.05 8.60
CA ILE A 538 30.38 -6.63 9.00
C ILE A 538 31.66 -6.42 9.79
N LYS A 539 32.65 -5.74 9.19
CA LYS A 539 33.98 -5.54 9.77
C LYS A 539 33.95 -4.48 10.87
N ASP A 540 33.30 -3.35 10.60
CA ASP A 540 33.11 -2.25 11.55
C ASP A 540 31.73 -1.61 11.42
N ILE A 541 31.20 -1.03 12.50
CA ILE A 541 29.97 -0.23 12.50
C ILE A 541 30.38 1.22 12.73
N ASN A 542 30.43 2.00 11.65
CA ASN A 542 30.81 3.40 11.70
C ASN A 542 29.76 4.24 12.42
N GLU A 543 28.49 4.06 12.03
CA GLU A 543 27.35 4.77 12.62
C GLU A 543 26.12 3.87 12.66
N LEU A 544 25.33 3.98 13.73
CA LEU A 544 23.99 3.41 13.79
C LEU A 544 23.07 4.41 14.48
N TYR A 545 22.01 4.79 13.79
CA TYR A 545 20.99 5.72 14.26
C TYR A 545 19.67 4.98 14.44
N VAL A 546 18.97 5.27 15.53
CA VAL A 546 17.61 4.81 15.79
C VAL A 546 16.74 6.04 15.89
N MET A 547 15.72 6.13 15.03
CA MET A 547 14.76 7.21 15.03
C MET A 547 13.42 6.66 15.51
N VAL A 548 12.92 7.23 16.59
CA VAL A 548 11.60 6.92 17.15
C VAL A 548 10.70 8.14 17.05
N PRO A 549 9.38 7.99 16.92
CA PRO A 549 8.47 9.12 16.80
C PRO A 549 8.57 10.11 17.96
N ILE A 550 8.24 11.38 17.72
CA ILE A 550 8.03 12.35 18.81
C ILE A 550 6.99 11.84 19.81
N GLY A 551 7.19 12.18 21.08
CA GLY A 551 6.42 11.63 22.21
C GLY A 551 6.89 10.25 22.66
N MET A 552 7.93 9.68 22.03
CA MET A 552 8.61 8.48 22.50
C MET A 552 10.10 8.75 22.70
N SER A 553 10.71 8.05 23.66
CA SER A 553 12.15 8.01 23.87
C SER A 553 12.61 6.57 24.05
N LEU A 554 13.91 6.31 23.84
CA LEU A 554 14.53 5.09 24.39
C LEU A 554 14.65 5.26 25.92
N GLU A 555 14.64 4.15 26.66
CA GLU A 555 14.81 4.12 28.12
C GLU A 555 16.04 4.92 28.55
N GLN A 556 15.80 5.93 29.39
CA GLN A 556 16.83 6.80 29.90
C GLN A 556 17.49 6.19 31.15
N ILE A 557 18.83 6.13 31.15
CA ILE A 557 19.62 5.80 32.34
C ILE A 557 20.64 6.89 32.61
N GLU A 558 20.86 7.19 33.88
CA GLU A 558 21.94 8.07 34.32
C GLU A 558 23.19 7.23 34.59
N ILE A 559 24.28 7.53 33.90
CA ILE A 559 25.57 6.87 34.07
C ILE A 559 26.55 7.86 34.68
N GLU A 560 27.15 7.52 35.81
CA GLU A 560 28.24 8.27 36.39
C GLU A 560 29.57 7.88 35.72
N ARG A 561 30.23 8.83 35.05
CA ARG A 561 31.56 8.65 34.45
C ARG A 561 32.60 9.53 35.12
N LEU A 562 33.75 8.96 35.45
CA LEU A 562 34.91 9.73 35.90
C LEU A 562 35.54 10.42 34.68
N THR A 563 35.69 11.73 34.74
CA THR A 563 36.42 12.52 33.75
C THR A 563 37.92 12.28 33.88
N ASP A 564 38.71 12.70 32.88
CA ASP A 564 40.18 12.62 32.93
C ASP A 564 40.80 13.39 34.12
N GLN A 565 40.03 14.29 34.73
CA GLN A 565 40.41 15.06 35.92
C GLN A 565 40.02 14.37 37.24
N GLY A 566 39.41 13.17 37.18
CA GLY A 566 38.93 12.43 38.34
C GLY A 566 37.60 12.94 38.91
N GLU A 567 36.92 13.86 38.21
CA GLU A 567 35.60 14.35 38.62
C GLU A 567 34.51 13.39 38.13
N THR A 568 33.50 13.11 38.95
CA THR A 568 32.36 12.30 38.51
C THR A 568 31.37 13.19 37.77
N LYS A 569 31.13 12.88 36.50
CA LYS A 569 30.14 13.55 35.65
C LYS A 569 29.00 12.57 35.35
N THR A 570 27.80 12.93 35.75
CA THR A 570 26.58 12.20 35.37
C THR A 570 26.25 12.50 33.91
N GLU A 571 26.22 11.47 33.08
CA GLU A 571 25.84 11.53 31.68
C GLU A 571 24.57 10.74 31.45
N THR A 572 23.63 11.32 30.72
CA THR A 572 22.41 10.64 30.30
C THR A 572 22.73 9.72 29.12
N ALA A 573 22.42 8.44 29.27
CA ALA A 573 22.58 7.47 28.20
C ALA A 573 21.29 6.68 28.00
N TYR A 574 21.10 6.14 26.81
CA TYR A 574 19.84 5.57 26.39
C TYR A 574 19.98 4.09 26.05
N CYS A 575 18.94 3.30 26.35
CA CYS A 575 18.90 1.86 26.13
C CYS A 575 20.15 1.16 26.69
N ASN A 576 20.27 1.12 28.02
CA ASN A 576 21.41 0.50 28.72
C ASN A 576 22.79 1.07 28.32
N GLY A 577 22.81 2.36 27.98
CA GLY A 577 24.03 3.08 27.61
C GLY A 577 24.55 2.81 26.19
N TRP A 578 23.74 2.15 25.35
CA TRP A 578 24.11 1.90 23.96
C TRP A 578 24.04 3.16 23.12
N PHE A 579 23.13 4.08 23.44
CA PHE A 579 22.83 5.24 22.60
C PHE A 579 22.97 6.57 23.34
N GLU A 580 23.24 7.62 22.57
CA GLU A 580 23.14 9.02 22.96
C GLU A 580 22.11 9.73 22.08
N LYS A 581 21.34 10.67 22.65
CA LYS A 581 20.36 11.44 21.89
C LYS A 581 21.07 12.52 21.07
N VAL A 582 20.71 12.64 19.79
CA VAL A 582 21.27 13.61 18.85
C VAL A 582 20.15 14.39 18.14
N PRO A 583 20.41 15.60 17.63
CA PRO A 583 19.40 16.35 16.88
C PRO A 583 18.92 15.57 15.65
N SER A 584 17.61 15.37 15.52
CA SER A 584 17.02 14.70 14.36
C SER A 584 16.94 15.66 13.17
N PRO A 585 17.30 15.24 11.94
CA PRO A 585 17.03 16.01 10.73
C PRO A 585 15.53 16.04 10.39
N GLU A 586 14.76 15.07 10.88
CA GLU A 586 13.31 14.95 10.69
C GLU A 586 12.60 15.39 11.99
N PRO A 587 11.86 16.51 11.99
CA PRO A 587 11.28 17.08 13.21
C PRO A 587 10.25 16.18 13.90
N GLU A 588 9.70 15.20 13.20
CA GLU A 588 8.75 14.21 13.70
C GLU A 588 9.39 13.00 14.41
N PHE A 589 10.73 12.97 14.51
CA PHE A 589 11.48 11.92 15.19
C PHE A 589 12.43 12.45 16.28
N ASN A 590 12.58 11.66 17.35
CA ASN A 590 13.75 11.69 18.22
C ASN A 590 14.82 10.74 17.65
N MET A 591 16.05 11.23 17.45
CA MET A 591 17.16 10.44 16.90
C MET A 591 18.19 10.08 17.97
N PHE A 592 18.63 8.83 17.96
CA PHE A 592 19.58 8.27 18.92
C PHE A 592 20.75 7.64 18.16
N LYS A 593 21.98 8.07 18.46
CA LYS A 593 23.21 7.58 17.84
C LYS A 593 23.87 6.54 18.74
N LEU A 594 24.33 5.44 18.15
CA LEU A 594 25.09 4.40 18.85
C LEU A 594 26.42 4.99 19.35
N THR A 595 26.68 4.84 20.65
CA THR A 595 27.91 5.33 21.28
C THR A 595 29.09 4.44 20.93
N LYS A 596 30.32 4.95 21.12
CA LYS A 596 31.55 4.14 21.00
C LYS A 596 31.56 2.92 21.94
N GLU A 597 30.94 3.04 23.11
CA GLU A 597 30.78 1.92 24.05
C GLU A 597 29.77 0.89 23.51
N GLY A 598 28.67 1.35 22.91
CA GLY A 598 27.71 0.51 22.20
C GLY A 598 28.37 -0.28 21.06
N ILE A 599 29.22 0.35 20.24
CA ILE A 599 29.98 -0.32 19.18
C ILE A 599 30.85 -1.45 19.75
N ARG A 600 31.56 -1.21 20.87
CA ARG A 600 32.37 -2.25 21.53
C ARG A 600 31.54 -3.45 21.99
N LYS A 601 30.29 -3.23 22.40
CA LYS A 601 29.35 -4.29 22.83
C LYS A 601 28.85 -5.16 21.67
N PHE A 602 28.97 -4.73 20.41
CA PHE A 602 28.56 -5.53 19.24
C PHE A 602 29.47 -6.73 18.93
N GLU A 603 30.66 -6.84 19.54
CA GLU A 603 31.64 -7.93 19.30
C GLU A 603 31.95 -8.10 17.80
N LEU A 604 32.56 -7.10 17.19
CA LEU A 604 32.95 -7.11 15.78
C LEU A 604 34.10 -8.12 15.51
N PRO A 605 34.16 -8.75 14.33
CA PRO A 605 33.24 -8.61 13.19
C PRO A 605 31.95 -9.44 13.36
N ILE A 606 30.84 -8.99 12.76
CA ILE A 606 29.56 -9.71 12.77
C ILE A 606 29.47 -10.63 11.55
N GLN A 607 29.49 -11.94 11.78
CA GLN A 607 29.37 -12.95 10.72
C GLN A 607 27.91 -13.34 10.42
N THR A 608 27.06 -13.44 11.45
CA THR A 608 25.67 -13.89 11.30
C THR A 608 24.69 -12.77 11.63
N TYR A 609 24.46 -12.49 12.92
CA TYR A 609 23.63 -11.38 13.34
C TYR A 609 23.98 -10.93 14.76
N LYS A 610 23.60 -9.69 15.08
CA LYS A 610 23.60 -9.16 16.45
C LYS A 610 22.34 -8.34 16.68
N SER A 611 21.77 -8.47 17.88
CA SER A 611 20.53 -7.79 18.24
C SER A 611 20.68 -6.94 19.49
N ILE A 612 20.05 -5.78 19.48
CA ILE A 612 19.84 -4.91 20.64
C ILE A 612 18.35 -4.92 20.97
N ARG A 613 18.02 -4.83 22.26
CA ARG A 613 16.66 -4.64 22.73
C ARG A 613 16.62 -3.42 23.62
N CYS A 614 15.80 -2.46 23.25
CA CYS A 614 15.60 -1.22 23.98
C CYS A 614 14.16 -1.18 24.52
N LEU A 615 13.99 -0.71 25.75
CA LEU A 615 12.67 -0.29 26.22
C LEU A 615 12.38 1.11 25.65
N LEU A 616 11.13 1.33 25.25
CA LEU A 616 10.63 2.64 24.87
C LEU A 616 9.89 3.25 26.04
N GLU A 617 10.14 4.52 26.28
CA GLU A 617 9.45 5.34 27.27
C GLU A 617 8.50 6.30 26.57
N ILE A 618 7.27 6.34 27.07
CA ILE A 618 6.20 7.24 26.62
C ILE A 618 5.67 7.92 27.88
N GLU A 619 5.99 9.21 28.04
CA GLU A 619 5.50 10.03 29.15
C GLU A 619 3.97 10.13 29.07
N SER A 620 3.30 10.23 30.22
CA SER A 620 1.83 10.32 30.28
C SER A 620 1.29 11.51 29.48
N ASP A 621 2.04 12.61 29.46
CA ASP A 621 1.69 13.84 28.76
C ASP A 621 1.92 13.73 27.24
N ASP A 622 2.76 12.79 26.80
CA ASP A 622 3.09 12.56 25.39
C ASP A 622 2.16 11.54 24.71
N VAL A 623 1.30 10.85 25.47
CA VAL A 623 0.34 9.87 24.92
C VAL A 623 -0.54 10.51 23.83
N ASP A 624 -1.01 11.74 24.04
CA ASP A 624 -1.84 12.44 23.05
C ASP A 624 -1.04 12.84 21.80
N ILE A 625 0.26 13.09 21.92
CA ILE A 625 1.17 13.39 20.79
C ILE A 625 1.37 12.13 19.93
N VAL A 626 1.52 10.98 20.58
CA VAL A 626 1.67 9.70 19.89
C VAL A 626 0.35 9.30 19.21
N LEU A 627 -0.78 9.36 19.92
CA LEU A 627 -2.09 8.96 19.39
C LEU A 627 -2.67 9.95 18.38
N GLY A 628 -2.32 11.24 18.49
CA GLY A 628 -2.91 12.30 17.69
C GLY A 628 -4.43 12.38 17.86
N ASN A 629 -5.12 12.90 16.84
CA ASN A 629 -6.59 13.02 16.84
C ASN A 629 -7.31 11.82 16.21
N THR A 630 -6.57 10.73 15.94
CA THR A 630 -7.08 9.57 15.22
C THR A 630 -7.40 8.41 16.16
N PRO A 631 -8.41 7.57 15.84
CA PRO A 631 -8.78 6.43 16.67
C PRO A 631 -7.69 5.35 16.75
N ILE A 632 -6.85 5.27 15.72
CA ILE A 632 -5.65 4.46 15.62
C ILE A 632 -4.58 5.33 14.97
N SER A 633 -3.38 5.32 15.53
CA SER A 633 -2.26 6.14 15.06
C SER A 633 -1.20 5.23 14.47
N THR A 634 -0.72 5.54 13.28
CA THR A 634 0.35 4.80 12.61
C THR A 634 1.64 5.58 12.75
N LYS A 635 2.66 4.94 13.29
CA LYS A 635 3.99 5.50 13.45
C LYS A 635 5.04 4.56 12.89
N TYR A 636 6.22 5.13 12.67
CA TYR A 636 7.35 4.42 12.09
C TYR A 636 8.50 4.43 13.08
N TYR A 637 9.22 3.34 13.16
CA TYR A 637 10.58 3.33 13.70
C TYR A 637 11.53 3.27 12.52
N LYS A 638 12.60 4.05 12.52
CA LYS A 638 13.64 3.98 11.49
C LYS A 638 14.98 3.62 12.12
N VAL A 639 15.77 2.84 11.40
CA VAL A 639 17.14 2.52 11.77
C VAL A 639 18.02 2.71 10.55
N ILE A 640 19.09 3.49 10.71
CA ILE A 640 20.06 3.78 9.67
C ILE A 640 21.41 3.29 10.18
N THR A 641 22.11 2.45 9.42
CA THR A 641 23.45 2.01 9.79
C THR A 641 24.44 2.18 8.65
N LYS A 642 25.59 2.79 8.96
CA LYS A 642 26.76 2.88 8.09
C LYS A 642 27.82 1.95 8.65
N TYR A 643 28.38 1.10 7.81
CA TYR A 643 29.30 0.06 8.23
C TYR A 643 30.32 -0.26 7.14
N ASP A 644 31.45 -0.81 7.57
CA ASP A 644 32.45 -1.36 6.67
C ASP A 644 32.17 -2.85 6.50
N TYR A 645 31.99 -3.27 5.25
CA TYR A 645 31.67 -4.65 4.89
C TYR A 645 32.87 -5.29 4.19
N GLU A 646 33.19 -6.53 4.58
CA GLU A 646 34.25 -7.32 3.95
C GLU A 646 33.63 -8.60 3.41
N PHE A 647 33.84 -8.91 2.13
CA PHE A 647 33.55 -10.25 1.61
C PHE A 647 34.74 -10.82 0.84
N THR A 648 34.76 -12.14 0.79
CA THR A 648 35.85 -12.90 0.18
C THR A 648 35.29 -13.82 -0.88
N GLN A 649 35.84 -13.76 -2.09
CA GLN A 649 35.65 -14.80 -3.10
C GLN A 649 36.95 -15.57 -3.28
N THR A 650 36.82 -16.85 -3.62
CA THR A 650 37.96 -17.76 -3.72
C THR A 650 38.05 -18.34 -5.12
N VAL A 651 39.27 -18.49 -5.62
CA VAL A 651 39.53 -19.13 -6.92
C VAL A 651 40.74 -20.05 -6.81
N SER A 652 40.62 -21.24 -7.39
CA SER A 652 41.70 -22.23 -7.37
C SER A 652 42.67 -21.96 -8.51
N VAL A 653 43.97 -22.00 -8.21
CA VAL A 653 45.06 -21.89 -9.19
C VAL A 653 46.01 -23.08 -9.02
N THR A 654 46.46 -23.65 -10.13
CA THR A 654 47.43 -24.76 -10.13
C THR A 654 48.75 -24.27 -10.68
N VAL A 655 49.81 -24.40 -9.89
CA VAL A 655 51.19 -24.09 -10.27
C VAL A 655 51.95 -25.40 -10.44
N GLU A 656 52.49 -25.64 -11.63
CA GLU A 656 53.33 -26.78 -11.96
C GLU A 656 54.80 -26.41 -11.80
N LYS A 657 55.61 -27.39 -11.40
CA LYS A 657 57.05 -27.21 -11.34
C LYS A 657 57.57 -27.05 -12.75
N THR A 658 58.32 -25.99 -13.03
CA THR A 658 58.98 -25.86 -14.34
C THR A 658 59.99 -26.99 -14.46
N GLU A 659 59.80 -27.88 -15.43
CA GLU A 659 60.83 -28.86 -15.78
C GLU A 659 62.02 -28.11 -16.35
N THR A 660 62.98 -27.76 -15.50
CA THR A 660 64.30 -27.35 -15.95
C THR A 660 64.91 -28.55 -16.65
N LYS A 661 64.84 -28.57 -17.99
CA LYS A 661 65.72 -29.42 -18.79
C LYS A 661 67.15 -29.01 -18.44
N THR A 662 67.75 -29.72 -17.49
CA THR A 662 69.15 -29.55 -17.15
C THR A 662 69.93 -29.94 -18.41
N SER A 663 70.32 -28.94 -19.19
CA SER A 663 71.31 -29.13 -20.25
C SER A 663 72.57 -29.64 -19.56
N LEU A 664 72.81 -30.95 -19.62
CA LEU A 664 74.07 -31.56 -19.27
C LEU A 664 75.11 -30.94 -20.20
N ILE A 665 75.89 -29.99 -19.68
CA ILE A 665 77.09 -29.48 -20.33
C ILE A 665 78.00 -30.71 -20.52
N GLY A 666 78.08 -31.20 -21.76
CA GLY A 666 78.89 -32.36 -22.14
C GLY A 666 78.31 -33.30 -23.20
N CYS A 667 77.07 -33.12 -23.67
CA CYS A 667 76.55 -33.85 -24.83
C CYS A 667 75.60 -32.96 -25.66
N ASP A 668 76.06 -32.51 -26.83
CA ASP A 668 75.21 -31.90 -27.86
C ASP A 668 74.27 -32.96 -28.45
N VAL A 669 73.15 -33.24 -27.78
CA VAL A 669 71.99 -33.89 -28.42
C VAL A 669 70.73 -33.18 -27.95
N VAL A 670 70.10 -32.44 -28.86
CA VAL A 670 68.79 -31.81 -28.66
C VAL A 670 67.72 -32.90 -28.78
N CYS A 671 66.96 -33.14 -27.71
CA CYS A 671 65.80 -34.03 -27.70
C CYS A 671 64.51 -33.19 -27.71
N SER A 672 63.63 -33.45 -28.68
CA SER A 672 62.52 -32.59 -29.06
C SER A 672 61.12 -33.10 -28.65
N ASN A 673 60.98 -33.88 -27.59
CA ASN A 673 59.68 -34.27 -27.01
C ASN A 673 59.79 -35.09 -25.70
N ASP A 674 58.72 -35.11 -24.92
CA ASP A 674 58.61 -35.61 -23.53
C ASP A 674 58.49 -37.15 -23.42
N LEU A 675 58.95 -37.90 -24.42
CA LEU A 675 58.83 -39.37 -24.52
C LEU A 675 60.12 -40.13 -24.21
N GLY A 676 61.10 -39.48 -23.57
CA GLY A 676 62.36 -40.09 -23.15
C GLY A 676 63.40 -40.18 -24.28
N CYS A 677 64.67 -40.05 -23.90
CA CYS A 677 65.78 -40.08 -24.83
C CYS A 677 66.02 -41.51 -25.37
N LEU A 678 66.00 -41.66 -26.70
CA LEU A 678 66.70 -42.78 -27.34
C LEU A 678 68.21 -42.56 -27.19
N CYS A 679 68.90 -43.43 -26.46
CA CYS A 679 70.37 -43.42 -26.45
C CYS A 679 70.88 -43.73 -27.86
N PRO A 680 71.70 -42.87 -28.48
CA PRO A 680 72.42 -43.24 -29.70
C PRO A 680 73.35 -44.41 -29.37
N THR A 681 73.53 -45.32 -30.33
CA THR A 681 74.32 -46.57 -30.25
C THR A 681 75.79 -46.42 -29.86
N ASN A 682 76.27 -45.20 -29.59
CA ASN A 682 77.69 -44.87 -29.47
C ASN A 682 78.04 -44.27 -28.09
N CYS A 683 77.12 -44.25 -27.11
CA CYS A 683 77.44 -43.80 -25.75
C CYS A 683 78.30 -44.85 -25.02
N VAL A 684 79.62 -44.70 -25.09
CA VAL A 684 80.55 -45.47 -24.27
C VAL A 684 80.54 -44.89 -22.85
N LYS A 685 80.30 -45.75 -21.85
CA LYS A 685 80.42 -45.41 -20.44
C LYS A 685 81.83 -44.86 -20.16
N THR A 686 81.92 -43.59 -19.76
CA THR A 686 83.06 -43.09 -19.00
C THR A 686 82.59 -42.56 -17.64
N SER A 687 83.01 -43.30 -16.62
CA SER A 687 83.01 -43.02 -15.18
C SER A 687 81.71 -42.64 -14.48
N THR A 688 81.39 -43.50 -13.53
CA THR A 688 80.45 -43.36 -12.43
C THR A 688 80.81 -42.20 -11.49
N GLU A 689 79.95 -41.19 -11.44
CA GLU A 689 79.63 -40.48 -10.20
C GLU A 689 78.10 -40.46 -10.07
N ASN A 690 77.61 -40.96 -8.93
CA ASN A 690 76.20 -40.95 -8.49
C ASN A 690 75.24 -42.03 -9.02
N GLY A 691 75.69 -43.29 -9.10
CA GLY A 691 74.91 -44.43 -8.59
C GLY A 691 73.47 -44.65 -9.10
N LYS A 692 73.14 -44.26 -10.34
CA LYS A 692 71.91 -44.69 -11.02
C LYS A 692 72.29 -45.40 -12.31
N THR A 693 72.18 -46.73 -12.32
CA THR A 693 72.27 -47.52 -13.56
C THR A 693 70.89 -47.62 -14.19
N CYS A 694 70.82 -47.52 -15.52
CA CYS A 694 69.67 -47.96 -16.30
C CYS A 694 69.64 -49.50 -16.24
N ASP A 695 69.04 -50.05 -15.19
CA ASP A 695 68.89 -51.50 -15.07
C ASP A 695 67.73 -51.96 -15.96
N GLY A 696 68.06 -52.72 -17.01
CA GLY A 696 67.17 -53.76 -17.54
C GLY A 696 66.48 -53.55 -18.90
N LEU A 697 66.57 -52.40 -19.56
CA LEU A 697 65.89 -52.21 -20.87
C LEU A 697 66.80 -52.51 -22.07
N LYS A 698 66.30 -53.33 -23.00
CA LYS A 698 66.95 -53.57 -24.29
C LYS A 698 66.77 -52.35 -25.21
N PRO A 699 67.68 -52.13 -26.18
CA PRO A 699 67.56 -51.01 -27.13
C PRO A 699 66.24 -51.10 -27.91
N GLY A 700 65.36 -50.11 -27.75
CA GLY A 700 64.11 -49.97 -28.50
C GLY A 700 62.81 -50.26 -27.75
N GLU A 701 62.84 -50.55 -26.44
CA GLU A 701 61.60 -50.76 -25.66
C GLU A 701 61.23 -49.52 -24.81
N SER A 702 60.01 -49.01 -25.00
CA SER A 702 59.39 -48.01 -24.12
C SER A 702 58.54 -48.70 -23.05
N LEU A 703 58.54 -48.17 -21.83
CA LEU A 703 57.66 -48.63 -20.74
C LEU A 703 56.17 -48.32 -21.00
N ALA A 704 55.85 -47.53 -22.04
CA ALA A 704 54.48 -47.12 -22.35
C ALA A 704 53.74 -48.12 -23.27
N ASP A 705 54.43 -49.12 -23.84
CA ASP A 705 53.84 -50.05 -24.81
C ASP A 705 53.25 -51.34 -24.18
N THR A 706 53.28 -51.48 -22.85
CA THR A 706 53.00 -52.79 -22.19
C THR A 706 51.57 -52.97 -21.66
N VAL A 707 50.68 -51.97 -21.75
CA VAL A 707 49.27 -52.14 -21.32
C VAL A 707 48.31 -51.78 -22.45
N LYS A 708 47.93 -52.80 -23.23
CA LYS A 708 46.83 -52.68 -24.19
C LYS A 708 45.52 -53.10 -23.53
N PHE A 709 44.55 -52.18 -23.49
CA PHE A 709 43.16 -52.50 -23.15
C PHE A 709 42.46 -52.90 -24.44
N ASP A 710 42.46 -54.20 -24.75
CA ASP A 710 41.90 -54.67 -26.02
C ASP A 710 40.35 -54.61 -26.03
N GLU A 711 39.65 -54.78 -24.89
CA GLU A 711 38.18 -54.66 -24.82
C GLU A 711 37.63 -54.28 -23.43
N ALA A 712 37.27 -53.01 -23.19
CA ALA A 712 36.43 -52.63 -22.04
C ALA A 712 34.94 -52.73 -22.43
N LYS A 713 34.14 -53.48 -21.66
CA LYS A 713 32.68 -53.63 -21.84
C LYS A 713 31.94 -53.00 -20.66
N VAL A 714 30.92 -52.19 -20.92
CA VAL A 714 30.03 -51.63 -19.88
C VAL A 714 28.72 -52.41 -19.92
N THR A 715 28.21 -52.89 -18.78
CA THR A 715 26.92 -53.60 -18.75
C THR A 715 25.84 -52.70 -18.15
N TYR A 716 24.75 -52.49 -18.87
CA TYR A 716 23.60 -51.74 -18.38
C TYR A 716 22.32 -52.51 -18.68
N MET A 717 21.49 -52.74 -17.65
CA MET A 717 20.29 -53.58 -17.73
C MET A 717 20.52 -54.95 -18.40
N GLY A 718 21.66 -55.59 -18.12
CA GLY A 718 22.02 -56.90 -18.69
C GLY A 718 22.51 -56.89 -20.14
N SER A 719 22.56 -55.72 -20.80
CA SER A 719 23.13 -55.55 -22.15
C SER A 719 24.58 -55.07 -22.07
N GLN A 720 25.47 -55.61 -22.91
CA GLN A 720 26.88 -55.22 -22.98
C GLN A 720 27.09 -54.15 -24.06
N TYR A 721 27.82 -53.10 -23.71
CA TYR A 721 28.17 -51.96 -24.55
C TYR A 721 29.69 -51.86 -24.67
N THR A 722 30.17 -51.59 -25.88
CA THR A 722 31.59 -51.37 -26.18
C THR A 722 31.98 -49.89 -26.01
N LYS A 723 33.29 -49.62 -25.94
CA LYS A 723 33.90 -48.30 -25.63
C LYS A 723 33.33 -47.09 -26.40
N ASP A 724 32.83 -47.31 -27.61
CA ASP A 724 32.35 -46.25 -28.51
C ASP A 724 30.82 -46.19 -28.65
N GLN A 725 30.08 -47.03 -27.93
CA GLN A 725 28.62 -46.99 -27.94
C GLN A 725 28.08 -46.00 -26.88
N ALA A 726 27.12 -45.17 -27.30
CA ALA A 726 26.34 -44.35 -26.39
C ALA A 726 25.32 -45.22 -25.65
N ILE A 727 25.14 -44.97 -24.34
CA ILE A 727 24.19 -45.68 -23.48
C ILE A 727 23.15 -44.67 -23.01
N ASP A 728 21.89 -44.90 -23.35
CA ASP A 728 20.75 -44.14 -22.83
C ASP A 728 20.44 -44.64 -21.40
N VAL A 729 20.62 -43.77 -20.41
CA VAL A 729 20.55 -44.12 -18.98
C VAL A 729 19.55 -43.21 -18.28
N GLY A 730 18.51 -43.78 -17.67
CA GLY A 730 17.59 -42.97 -16.87
C GLY A 730 18.29 -42.37 -15.64
N ALA A 731 17.93 -41.15 -15.26
CA ALA A 731 18.41 -40.53 -14.03
C ALA A 731 18.24 -41.47 -12.80
N ASN A 732 19.27 -41.57 -11.95
CA ASN A 732 19.36 -42.48 -10.80
C ASN A 732 19.41 -43.98 -11.13
N SER A 733 19.66 -44.36 -12.39
CA SER A 733 19.85 -45.77 -12.73
C SER A 733 21.20 -46.28 -12.20
N GLN A 734 21.23 -47.56 -11.83
CA GLN A 734 22.43 -48.27 -11.42
C GLN A 734 23.13 -48.84 -12.66
N ILE A 735 24.40 -48.50 -12.87
CA ILE A 735 25.23 -49.05 -13.95
C ILE A 735 26.21 -50.07 -13.36
N ASP A 736 26.26 -51.26 -13.93
CA ASP A 736 27.18 -52.33 -13.54
C ASP A 736 28.38 -52.41 -14.52
N LEU A 737 29.53 -51.96 -14.05
CA LEU A 737 30.76 -51.95 -14.83
C LEU A 737 31.52 -53.25 -14.64
N THR A 738 31.79 -53.96 -15.74
CA THR A 738 32.58 -55.20 -15.74
C THR A 738 33.75 -55.06 -16.71
N ILE A 739 34.97 -54.94 -16.19
CA ILE A 739 36.17 -54.86 -17.03
C ILE A 739 36.79 -56.25 -17.10
N SER A 740 36.75 -56.87 -18.28
CA SER A 740 37.37 -58.16 -18.58
C SER A 740 38.65 -57.99 -19.41
N ASP A 741 39.45 -59.05 -19.52
CA ASP A 741 40.60 -59.16 -20.44
C ASP A 741 41.76 -58.18 -20.20
N ILE A 742 42.10 -57.90 -18.95
CA ILE A 742 43.32 -57.16 -18.63
C ILE A 742 44.51 -58.13 -18.61
N LYS A 743 45.34 -58.11 -19.66
CA LYS A 743 46.64 -58.81 -19.70
C LYS A 743 47.72 -57.93 -19.09
N SER A 744 48.06 -58.17 -17.84
CA SER A 744 49.26 -57.58 -17.23
C SER A 744 49.76 -58.49 -16.12
N ASP A 745 51.07 -58.70 -16.10
CA ASP A 745 51.77 -59.55 -15.13
C ASP A 745 51.93 -58.86 -13.76
N GLU A 746 51.64 -57.56 -13.66
CA GLU A 746 51.65 -56.78 -12.41
C GLU A 746 50.51 -55.76 -12.39
N ILE A 747 49.36 -56.14 -11.84
CA ILE A 747 48.32 -55.17 -11.48
C ILE A 747 48.04 -55.26 -10.00
N SER A 748 48.49 -54.23 -9.32
CA SER A 748 48.11 -53.90 -7.96
C SER A 748 48.10 -52.39 -7.91
N GLY A 749 47.01 -51.83 -8.40
CA GLY A 749 46.81 -50.39 -8.51
C GLY A 749 45.44 -50.02 -7.97
N THR A 750 45.30 -48.75 -7.60
CA THR A 750 44.01 -48.16 -7.24
C THR A 750 43.40 -47.55 -8.49
N TYR A 751 42.08 -47.45 -8.57
CA TYR A 751 41.39 -46.88 -9.74
C TYR A 751 40.49 -45.73 -9.30
N LYS A 752 40.38 -44.70 -10.14
CA LYS A 752 39.39 -43.62 -9.96
C LYS A 752 38.53 -43.53 -11.20
N PHE A 753 37.22 -43.48 -11.00
CA PHE A 753 36.24 -43.29 -12.07
C PHE A 753 35.74 -41.85 -12.06
N TYR A 754 35.53 -41.31 -13.26
CA TYR A 754 35.05 -39.96 -13.46
C TYR A 754 33.85 -39.97 -14.40
N LEU A 755 32.83 -39.19 -14.06
CA LEU A 755 31.84 -38.75 -15.04
C LEU A 755 32.22 -37.33 -15.44
N ASP A 756 32.66 -37.18 -16.68
CA ASP A 756 33.39 -36.02 -17.21
C ASP A 756 34.66 -35.69 -16.43
N GLU A 757 34.57 -34.76 -15.47
CA GLU A 757 35.64 -34.34 -14.57
C GLU A 757 35.27 -34.59 -13.09
N THR A 758 34.07 -35.11 -12.81
CA THR A 758 33.60 -35.36 -11.43
C THR A 758 33.97 -36.77 -10.99
N VAL A 759 34.72 -36.90 -9.91
CA VAL A 759 35.06 -38.20 -9.30
C VAL A 759 33.78 -38.85 -8.76
N ILE A 760 33.50 -40.08 -9.19
CA ILE A 760 32.42 -40.90 -8.63
C ILE A 760 33.05 -41.79 -7.56
N SER A 761 32.64 -41.65 -6.30
CA SER A 761 33.25 -42.38 -5.18
C SER A 761 32.99 -43.89 -5.31
N ALA A 762 34.04 -44.70 -5.14
CA ALA A 762 33.98 -46.16 -5.25
C ALA A 762 34.63 -46.83 -4.02
N PRO A 763 33.98 -47.82 -3.36
CA PRO A 763 34.66 -48.75 -2.47
C PRO A 763 35.60 -49.70 -3.25
N ASN A 764 36.63 -50.21 -2.57
CA ASN A 764 37.71 -51.02 -3.16
C ASN A 764 37.20 -52.23 -3.97
N PRO A 765 37.64 -52.42 -5.23
CA PRO A 765 37.18 -53.53 -6.09
C PRO A 765 37.72 -54.90 -5.63
N ILE A 766 36.93 -55.96 -5.87
CA ILE A 766 37.32 -57.36 -5.64
C ILE A 766 37.82 -57.98 -6.95
N TRP A 767 39.04 -58.52 -6.91
CA TRP A 767 39.67 -59.18 -8.05
C TRP A 767 39.57 -60.69 -7.94
N THR A 768 39.19 -61.35 -9.04
CA THR A 768 39.25 -62.80 -9.18
C THR A 768 40.16 -63.15 -10.37
N ARG A 769 41.13 -64.04 -10.12
CA ARG A 769 42.02 -64.56 -11.17
C ARG A 769 41.32 -65.75 -11.82
N SER A 770 41.10 -65.68 -13.13
CA SER A 770 40.58 -66.83 -13.89
C SER A 770 41.63 -67.93 -14.03
N ASP A 771 41.18 -69.16 -14.28
CA ASP A 771 42.04 -70.34 -14.46
C ASP A 771 43.01 -70.23 -15.66
N VAL A 772 42.79 -69.26 -16.56
CA VAL A 772 43.64 -68.94 -17.72
C VAL A 772 44.58 -67.75 -17.49
N GLY A 773 44.74 -67.30 -16.25
CA GLY A 773 45.70 -66.25 -15.89
C GLY A 773 45.24 -64.82 -16.19
N VAL A 774 43.99 -64.62 -16.61
CA VAL A 774 43.38 -63.30 -16.81
C VAL A 774 42.78 -62.80 -15.49
N TRP A 775 43.07 -61.56 -15.13
CA TRP A 775 42.44 -60.88 -14.00
C TRP A 775 41.06 -60.34 -14.43
N ILE A 776 40.02 -60.73 -13.70
CA ILE A 776 38.66 -60.23 -13.91
C ILE A 776 38.31 -59.33 -12.73
N MET A 777 37.97 -58.07 -13.02
CA MET A 777 37.37 -57.19 -12.03
C MET A 777 35.86 -57.44 -12.04
N SER A 778 35.35 -58.06 -10.98
CA SER A 778 33.94 -58.47 -10.93
C SER A 778 33.07 -57.33 -10.38
N LEU A 779 32.14 -56.86 -11.23
CA LEU A 779 31.02 -55.93 -10.99
C LEU A 779 31.26 -54.74 -10.04
N TYR A 780 31.28 -53.54 -10.61
CA TYR A 780 31.12 -52.29 -9.87
C TYR A 780 29.79 -51.64 -10.19
N SER A 781 28.97 -51.36 -9.18
CA SER A 781 27.70 -50.67 -9.37
C SER A 781 27.75 -49.25 -8.82
N PHE A 782 27.43 -48.25 -9.64
CA PHE A 782 27.27 -46.87 -9.19
C PHE A 782 25.95 -46.28 -9.67
N THR A 783 25.43 -45.32 -8.91
CA THR A 783 24.21 -44.59 -9.26
C THR A 783 24.57 -43.33 -10.03
N VAL A 784 23.97 -43.17 -11.21
CA VAL A 784 24.15 -41.99 -12.03
C VAL A 784 23.39 -40.81 -11.40
N PRO A 785 24.06 -39.72 -11.02
CA PRO A 785 23.39 -38.53 -10.50
C PRO A 785 22.50 -37.90 -11.58
N ASN A 786 21.41 -37.25 -11.17
CA ASN A 786 20.46 -36.59 -12.07
C ASN A 786 21.10 -35.37 -12.76
N MET A 787 21.83 -35.60 -13.85
CA MET A 787 22.50 -34.60 -14.66
C MET A 787 22.07 -34.80 -16.12
N PRO A 788 21.19 -33.95 -16.68
CA PRO A 788 20.70 -34.14 -18.04
C PRO A 788 21.79 -33.85 -19.07
N GLY A 789 21.92 -34.73 -20.07
CA GLY A 789 22.80 -34.54 -21.23
C GLY A 789 23.79 -35.68 -21.46
N THR A 790 24.73 -35.44 -22.37
CA THR A 790 25.73 -36.43 -22.78
C THR A 790 27.02 -36.29 -21.98
N HIS A 791 27.38 -37.34 -21.25
CA HIS A 791 28.52 -37.39 -20.32
C HIS A 791 29.52 -38.48 -20.71
N VAL A 792 30.80 -38.29 -20.40
CA VAL A 792 31.87 -39.26 -20.71
C VAL A 792 32.35 -39.94 -19.44
N LEU A 793 32.20 -41.26 -19.37
CA LEU A 793 32.74 -42.06 -18.29
C LEU A 793 34.22 -42.37 -18.55
N ARG A 794 35.10 -42.01 -17.60
CA ARG A 794 36.55 -42.18 -17.70
C ARG A 794 37.12 -42.90 -16.48
N MET A 795 38.30 -43.49 -16.64
CA MET A 795 39.06 -44.16 -15.59
C MET A 795 40.53 -43.72 -15.57
N ASP A 796 41.06 -43.51 -14.37
CA ASP A 796 42.51 -43.40 -14.12
C ASP A 796 43.02 -44.68 -13.46
N LEU A 797 44.20 -45.13 -13.89
CA LEU A 797 44.96 -46.22 -13.30
C LEU A 797 46.06 -45.65 -12.42
N ILE A 798 46.06 -46.01 -11.14
CA ILE A 798 46.96 -45.45 -10.12
C ILE A 798 47.86 -46.57 -9.60
N ASP A 799 49.18 -46.36 -9.53
CA ASP A 799 50.11 -47.33 -8.98
C ASP A 799 49.96 -47.49 -7.45
N ARG A 800 50.73 -48.41 -6.84
CA ARG A 800 50.76 -48.60 -5.37
C ARG A 800 51.21 -47.36 -4.60
N ASN A 801 51.89 -46.42 -5.24
CA ASN A 801 52.42 -45.20 -4.63
C ASN A 801 51.45 -44.01 -4.76
N GLY A 802 50.29 -44.21 -5.39
CA GLY A 802 49.30 -43.17 -5.60
C GLY A 802 49.54 -42.32 -6.86
N ASN A 803 50.49 -42.68 -7.73
CA ASN A 803 50.75 -41.96 -8.97
C ASN A 803 49.85 -42.46 -10.09
N VAL A 804 49.32 -41.54 -10.90
CA VAL A 804 48.52 -41.90 -12.07
C VAL A 804 49.45 -42.44 -13.16
N VAL A 805 49.32 -43.73 -13.45
CA VAL A 805 50.09 -44.46 -14.48
C VAL A 805 49.48 -44.27 -15.86
N SER A 806 48.15 -44.17 -15.92
CA SER A 806 47.39 -43.87 -17.13
C SER A 806 46.15 -43.07 -16.75
N SER A 807 45.91 -41.94 -17.40
CA SER A 807 44.80 -41.05 -17.07
C SER A 807 43.77 -40.98 -18.20
N LYS A 808 42.52 -40.72 -17.82
CA LYS A 808 41.40 -40.41 -18.73
C LYS A 808 41.12 -41.48 -19.78
N ILE A 809 41.21 -42.76 -19.41
CA ILE A 809 40.79 -43.86 -20.28
C ILE A 809 39.27 -43.76 -20.46
N LYS A 810 38.81 -43.37 -21.66
CA LYS A 810 37.39 -43.34 -22.00
C LYS A 810 36.82 -44.77 -21.94
N LEU A 811 35.79 -44.98 -21.13
CA LEU A 811 35.09 -46.26 -20.98
C LEU A 811 33.77 -46.29 -21.76
N ALA A 812 32.98 -45.22 -21.70
CA ALA A 812 31.70 -45.10 -22.43
C ALA A 812 31.24 -43.65 -22.53
N THR A 813 30.22 -43.41 -23.36
CA THR A 813 29.44 -42.17 -23.39
C THR A 813 28.03 -42.48 -22.88
N LEU A 814 27.55 -41.72 -21.89
CA LEU A 814 26.23 -41.87 -21.27
C LEU A 814 25.34 -40.70 -21.71
N ASP A 815 24.13 -40.96 -22.16
CA ASP A 815 23.11 -39.93 -22.43
C ASP A 815 22.04 -40.07 -21.33
N ILE A 816 21.94 -39.07 -20.43
CA ILE A 816 21.14 -39.13 -19.18
C ILE A 816 19.85 -38.31 -19.28
#